data_AF-A0A812ZMT7-F1
#
_entry.id   AF-A0A812ZMT7-F1
#
_cell.length_a   1.000
_cell.length_b   1.000
_cell.length_c   1.000
_cell.angle_alpha   90.00
_cell.angle_beta   90.00
_cell.angle_gamma   90.00
#
_symmetry.space_group_name_H-M   'P 1'
#
loop_
_entity.id
_entity.type
_entity.pdbx_description
1 polymer ?
#
loop_
_entity_poly.entity_id
_entity_poly.type
_entity_poly.pdbx_seq_one_letter_code
_entity_poly.pdbx_strand_id
1 'polypeptide(L)'
;MKDFPLTMVGIGGDEESLVAPKIGMCAKRIPHKVLTGDVRSPGTVVAALKQRKIDAHRTLFLQVCQDRPRRDASAVSGPVATFARQAMGNAAGSEALFAALLEDAEDCAELAKGGMGLCLAEVQSHSPGPNVLVAPAVALAMAAAMVGLFPQDVKLAQPYPMRDETGDCDVFCQVLSRRNFRVRFAVPEDLPALEVLEEMAWKKHMRTPREGLLKRLQTSPTTSFALEVDGQVRAVLYTQRIRKPEDVYRQKLQQVFEGHVEGGPVLQLIAIHAHTEHRGLGTELRSFALHLARLDPTIESVCAVTLCHDYASSGVKNMQQYVDMHVNGKVNDRILTFHTSYGAKVLGLVPGYRPEDFENEATGVLIQYKPKDWAFEPALSIEPKAPEAKQEVVKRKEEPQVASLEILSSIMTEMGYEVDMDNLDQGFFSSGLDSFDMGVIQNRLGRALGRTLPATLMLDLPTVKELTEHLDKERGVSAQGAAEAEAITAHTEVIEERRERPERRTERASDETITEWVRCWRQYLYKKQKARQRSASPRQRRSRSTGRSRGPGPWEDMKSEELEKIQTKLAWLLRLPQNQRRLQHVADKPHENEALFLCELRVVLDSVLGPLFMASGLVQDMKPRSLQDARDDMEGCALSLGGSAASRHKELLSLMKLDQASRFPQVSARSASPVPRVPPQFLPAQRGIMA
;
A
#
# COMPACT_ATOMS: atom_id res chain seq x y z
N MET A 1 19.48 -10.45 -6.79
CA MET A 1 18.42 -11.37 -6.29
C MET A 1 18.90 -12.79 -5.97
N LYS A 2 20.05 -13.28 -6.47
CA LYS A 2 20.56 -14.61 -6.06
C LYS A 2 21.00 -14.65 -4.58
N ASP A 3 21.55 -13.55 -4.09
CA ASP A 3 22.07 -13.46 -2.71
C ASP A 3 21.00 -13.06 -1.68
N PHE A 4 19.90 -12.46 -2.15
CA PHE A 4 18.75 -12.03 -1.34
C PHE A 4 17.44 -12.40 -2.04
N PRO A 5 17.03 -13.68 -1.97
CA PRO A 5 15.83 -14.14 -2.67
C PRO A 5 14.55 -13.62 -1.98
N LEU A 6 13.66 -13.03 -2.77
CA LEU A 6 12.33 -12.63 -2.33
C LEU A 6 11.37 -13.81 -2.44
N THR A 7 10.56 -14.03 -1.40
CA THR A 7 9.53 -15.08 -1.38
C THR A 7 8.15 -14.44 -1.25
N MET A 8 7.27 -14.70 -2.21
CA MET A 8 5.88 -14.25 -2.15
C MET A 8 5.07 -15.15 -1.21
N VAL A 9 4.22 -14.57 -0.36
CA VAL A 9 3.33 -15.35 0.53
C VAL A 9 1.89 -15.01 0.18
N GLY A 10 1.17 -15.96 -0.41
CA GLY A 10 -0.26 -15.83 -0.65
C GLY A 10 -1.05 -16.25 0.59
N ILE A 11 -1.95 -15.40 1.06
CA ILE A 11 -2.85 -15.68 2.18
C ILE A 11 -4.29 -15.70 1.66
N GLY A 12 -5.06 -16.72 2.03
CA GLY A 12 -6.45 -16.89 1.61
C GLY A 12 -7.28 -17.50 2.74
N GLY A 13 -8.58 -17.20 2.76
CA GLY A 13 -9.48 -17.65 3.84
C GLY A 13 -9.66 -19.16 3.90
N ASP A 14 -9.47 -19.85 2.77
CA ASP A 14 -9.59 -21.29 2.64
C ASP A 14 -8.61 -21.85 1.58
N GLU A 15 -8.46 -23.17 1.54
CA GLU A 15 -7.55 -23.82 0.59
C GLU A 15 -7.96 -23.61 -0.87
N GLU A 16 -9.26 -23.44 -1.16
CA GLU A 16 -9.80 -23.26 -2.51
C GLU A 16 -9.39 -21.91 -3.10
N SER A 17 -9.48 -20.84 -2.30
CA SER A 17 -9.06 -19.48 -2.63
C SER A 17 -7.57 -19.36 -2.99
N LEU A 18 -6.74 -20.28 -2.48
CA LEU A 18 -5.29 -20.30 -2.68
C LEU A 18 -4.84 -21.06 -3.93
N VAL A 19 -5.73 -21.83 -4.56
CA VAL A 19 -5.40 -22.66 -5.72
C VAL A 19 -4.92 -21.80 -6.89
N ALA A 20 -5.71 -20.80 -7.30
CA ALA A 20 -5.35 -19.96 -8.45
C ALA A 20 -4.07 -19.12 -8.24
N PRO A 21 -3.85 -18.46 -7.08
CA PRO A 21 -2.57 -17.81 -6.79
C PRO A 21 -1.37 -18.75 -6.83
N LYS A 22 -1.47 -19.93 -6.22
CA LYS A 22 -0.41 -20.94 -6.20
C LYS A 22 -0.02 -21.34 -7.62
N ILE A 23 -1.01 -21.62 -8.46
CA ILE A 23 -0.82 -21.99 -9.86
C ILE A 23 -0.14 -20.86 -10.64
N GLY A 24 -0.63 -19.62 -10.51
CA GLY A 24 -0.07 -18.46 -11.20
C GLY A 24 1.39 -18.18 -10.83
N MET A 25 1.75 -18.36 -9.56
CA MET A 25 3.12 -18.18 -9.09
C MET A 25 4.04 -19.34 -9.54
N CYS A 26 3.56 -20.59 -9.51
CA CYS A 26 4.27 -21.75 -10.07
C CYS A 26 4.59 -21.56 -11.56
N ALA A 27 3.60 -21.14 -12.37
CA ALA A 27 3.78 -20.94 -13.81
C ALA A 27 4.86 -19.89 -14.14
N LYS A 28 4.99 -18.87 -13.29
CA LYS A 28 5.99 -17.80 -13.43
C LYS A 28 7.33 -18.11 -12.74
N ARG A 29 7.48 -19.30 -12.13
CA ARG A 29 8.66 -19.71 -11.33
C ARG A 29 9.03 -18.70 -10.24
N ILE A 30 8.03 -18.05 -9.64
CA ILE A 30 8.23 -17.11 -8.54
C ILE A 30 8.38 -17.92 -7.25
N PRO A 31 9.44 -17.72 -6.43
CA PRO A 31 9.52 -18.35 -5.12
C PRO A 31 8.34 -17.93 -4.25
N HIS A 32 7.55 -18.89 -3.76
CA HIS A 32 6.34 -18.57 -3.03
C HIS A 32 5.94 -19.61 -1.98
N LYS A 33 5.07 -19.19 -1.07
CA LYS A 33 4.33 -20.02 -0.11
C LYS A 33 2.86 -19.62 -0.14
N VAL A 34 1.97 -20.54 0.22
CA VAL A 34 0.54 -20.25 0.43
C VAL A 34 0.12 -20.66 1.82
N LEU A 35 -0.68 -19.82 2.48
CA LEU A 35 -1.13 -19.96 3.86
C LEU A 35 -2.64 -19.74 3.93
N THR A 36 -3.33 -20.60 4.67
CA THR A 36 -4.71 -20.32 5.07
C THR A 36 -4.70 -19.37 6.25
N GLY A 37 -5.45 -18.28 6.18
CA GLY A 37 -5.59 -17.29 7.24
C GLY A 37 -6.61 -16.23 6.87
N ASP A 38 -7.29 -15.68 7.87
CA ASP A 38 -8.21 -14.56 7.69
C ASP A 38 -7.49 -13.27 8.07
N VAL A 39 -7.42 -12.33 7.12
CA VAL A 39 -6.80 -11.02 7.31
C VAL A 39 -7.56 -10.18 8.35
N ARG A 40 -8.86 -10.45 8.57
CA ARG A 40 -9.70 -9.88 9.64
C ARG A 40 -9.48 -10.56 11.00
N SER A 41 -8.60 -11.54 11.06
CA SER A 41 -8.21 -12.21 12.28
C SER A 41 -6.70 -12.32 12.26
N PRO A 42 -5.98 -11.20 12.47
CA PRO A 42 -4.54 -11.10 12.29
C PRO A 42 -3.75 -12.18 13.03
N GLY A 43 -4.25 -12.61 14.20
CA GLY A 43 -3.69 -13.72 14.97
C GLY A 43 -3.62 -15.04 14.19
N THR A 44 -4.58 -15.32 13.29
CA THR A 44 -4.56 -16.52 12.44
C THR A 44 -3.42 -16.47 11.42
N VAL A 45 -3.20 -15.29 10.82
CA VAL A 45 -2.11 -15.05 9.86
C VAL A 45 -0.76 -15.14 10.56
N VAL A 46 -0.61 -14.47 11.71
CA VAL A 46 0.62 -14.50 12.51
C VAL A 46 0.94 -15.93 12.96
N ALA A 47 -0.06 -16.69 13.42
CA ALA A 47 0.11 -18.10 13.77
C ALA A 47 0.54 -18.95 12.57
N ALA A 48 -0.04 -18.74 11.39
CA ALA A 48 0.32 -19.44 10.16
C ALA A 48 1.76 -19.12 9.70
N LEU A 49 2.17 -17.85 9.78
CA LEU A 49 3.55 -17.43 9.50
C LEU A 49 4.54 -18.14 10.43
N LYS A 50 4.26 -18.13 11.75
CA LYS A 50 5.08 -18.80 12.77
C LYS A 50 5.17 -20.30 12.53
N GLN A 51 4.05 -20.97 12.25
CA GLN A 51 4.01 -22.40 11.95
C GLN A 51 4.87 -22.77 10.74
N ARG A 52 4.96 -21.88 9.74
CA ARG A 52 5.73 -22.09 8.51
C ARG A 52 7.15 -21.52 8.56
N LYS A 53 7.60 -21.09 9.74
CA LYS A 53 8.92 -20.50 10.01
C LYS A 53 9.21 -19.33 9.06
N ILE A 54 8.21 -18.49 8.81
CA ILE A 54 8.37 -17.23 8.08
C ILE A 54 8.61 -16.16 9.13
N ASP A 55 9.73 -15.44 8.97
CA ASP A 55 10.10 -14.36 9.86
C ASP A 55 9.22 -13.13 9.61
N ALA A 56 8.39 -12.79 10.59
CA ALA A 56 7.51 -11.63 10.52
C ALA A 56 8.32 -10.32 10.34
N HIS A 57 9.50 -10.20 10.97
CA HIS A 57 10.36 -9.00 10.92
C HIS A 57 10.90 -8.69 9.53
N ARG A 58 10.92 -9.69 8.66
CA ARG A 58 11.36 -9.56 7.26
C ARG A 58 10.19 -9.61 6.28
N THR A 59 8.97 -9.47 6.78
CA THR A 59 7.74 -9.54 5.98
C THR A 59 7.18 -8.14 5.75
N LEU A 60 6.95 -7.80 4.47
CA LEU A 60 6.14 -6.66 4.07
C LEU A 60 4.73 -7.17 3.77
N PHE A 61 3.73 -6.68 4.49
CA PHE A 61 2.34 -7.04 4.22
C PHE A 61 1.81 -6.21 3.05
N LEU A 62 1.06 -6.83 2.15
CA LEU A 62 0.43 -6.17 1.02
C LEU A 62 -1.06 -6.50 1.01
N GLN A 63 -1.90 -5.48 1.11
CA GLN A 63 -3.35 -5.56 0.99
C GLN A 63 -3.82 -4.65 -0.14
N VAL A 64 -4.52 -5.23 -1.12
CA VAL A 64 -4.99 -4.49 -2.31
C VAL A 64 -6.47 -4.78 -2.52
N CYS A 65 -7.29 -3.74 -2.54
CA CYS A 65 -8.69 -3.71 -2.95
C CYS A 65 -9.52 -4.88 -2.40
N GLN A 66 -9.39 -5.15 -1.09
CA GLN A 66 -10.15 -6.20 -0.43
C GLN A 66 -11.60 -5.73 -0.23
N ASP A 67 -12.58 -6.51 -0.71
CA ASP A 67 -13.99 -6.31 -0.37
C ASP A 67 -14.18 -6.66 1.11
N ARG A 68 -14.03 -5.67 1.99
CA ARG A 68 -14.16 -5.90 3.43
C ARG A 68 -15.63 -5.79 3.85
N PRO A 69 -16.24 -6.85 4.39
CA PRO A 69 -17.60 -6.78 4.87
C PRO A 69 -17.68 -5.86 6.10
N ARG A 70 -18.71 -5.02 6.16
CA ARG A 70 -18.97 -4.11 7.28
C ARG A 70 -19.21 -4.92 8.57
N ARG A 71 -18.54 -4.52 9.67
CA ARG A 71 -18.77 -5.05 11.02
C ARG A 71 -19.87 -4.26 11.73
N ASP A 72 -20.60 -4.94 12.62
CA ASP A 72 -21.50 -4.29 13.57
C ASP A 72 -20.67 -3.74 14.73
N ALA A 73 -20.24 -2.48 14.59
CA ALA A 73 -19.45 -1.78 15.61
C ALA A 73 -20.32 -0.75 16.37
N SER A 74 -20.00 -0.55 17.65
CA SER A 74 -20.67 0.46 18.47
C SER A 74 -20.25 1.87 18.04
N ALA A 75 -21.22 2.77 17.90
CA ALA A 75 -20.95 4.14 17.46
C ALA A 75 -19.92 4.84 18.37
N VAL A 76 -18.90 5.45 17.75
CA VAL A 76 -17.97 6.34 18.45
C VAL A 76 -18.67 7.57 19.03
N SER A 77 -18.05 8.22 20.02
CA SER A 77 -18.59 9.40 20.71
C SER A 77 -17.64 10.61 20.67
N GLY A 78 -18.11 11.77 21.15
CA GLY A 78 -17.27 12.96 21.32
C GLY A 78 -16.73 13.54 20.01
N PRO A 79 -15.51 14.11 20.00
CA PRO A 79 -14.91 14.67 18.80
C PRO A 79 -14.73 13.67 17.65
N VAL A 80 -14.48 12.39 17.97
CA VAL A 80 -14.36 11.33 16.96
C VAL A 80 -15.67 11.14 16.21
N ALA A 81 -16.82 11.19 16.90
CA ALA A 81 -18.14 11.12 16.28
C ALA A 81 -18.42 12.32 15.37
N THR A 82 -18.05 13.53 15.82
CA THR A 82 -18.20 14.75 15.01
C THR A 82 -17.34 14.70 13.76
N PHE A 83 -16.08 14.27 13.87
CA PHE A 83 -15.20 14.06 12.73
C PHE A 83 -15.75 12.99 11.79
N ALA A 84 -16.21 11.85 12.31
CA ALA A 84 -16.78 10.77 11.50
C ALA A 84 -17.95 11.26 10.64
N ARG A 85 -18.85 12.06 11.21
CA ARG A 85 -19.95 12.68 10.46
C ARG A 85 -19.42 13.66 9.41
N GLN A 86 -18.53 14.57 9.76
CA GLN A 86 -17.96 15.56 8.84
C GLN A 86 -17.22 14.90 7.66
N ALA A 87 -16.33 13.95 7.96
CA ALA A 87 -15.50 13.26 6.98
C ALA A 87 -16.30 12.34 6.05
N MET A 88 -17.46 11.83 6.48
CA MET A 88 -18.28 10.87 5.73
C MET A 88 -19.63 11.44 5.28
N GLY A 89 -19.72 12.76 5.08
CA GLY A 89 -20.88 13.40 4.46
C GLY A 89 -22.14 13.47 5.34
N ASN A 90 -22.00 13.38 6.66
CA ASN A 90 -23.08 13.43 7.65
C ASN A 90 -24.18 12.36 7.47
N ALA A 91 -23.85 11.22 6.87
CA ALA A 91 -24.80 10.13 6.68
C ALA A 91 -25.17 9.45 8.01
N ALA A 92 -26.39 8.93 8.10
CA ALA A 92 -26.82 8.15 9.26
C ALA A 92 -25.92 6.91 9.43
N GLY A 93 -25.33 6.74 10.62
CA GLY A 93 -24.45 5.61 10.93
C GLY A 93 -22.98 5.82 10.55
N SER A 94 -22.55 7.04 10.20
CA SER A 94 -21.13 7.39 10.01
C SER A 94 -20.29 7.07 11.25
N GLU A 95 -20.84 7.21 12.46
CA GLU A 95 -20.15 6.90 13.70
C GLU A 95 -19.87 5.40 13.85
N ALA A 96 -20.86 4.57 13.56
CA ALA A 96 -20.69 3.12 13.56
C ALA A 96 -19.77 2.65 12.42
N LEU A 97 -19.82 3.33 11.27
CA LEU A 97 -18.93 3.06 10.14
C LEU A 97 -17.47 3.39 10.49
N PHE A 98 -17.22 4.53 11.15
CA PHE A 98 -15.89 4.89 11.64
C PHE A 98 -15.38 3.91 12.70
N ALA A 99 -16.26 3.44 13.59
CA ALA A 99 -15.92 2.44 14.57
C ALA A 99 -15.46 1.12 13.92
N ALA A 100 -16.19 0.65 12.91
CA ALA A 100 -15.80 -0.54 12.14
C ALA A 100 -14.46 -0.33 11.40
N LEU A 101 -14.20 0.89 10.92
CA LEU A 101 -12.92 1.25 10.32
C LEU A 101 -11.77 1.24 11.34
N LEU A 102 -12.02 1.66 12.57
CA LEU A 102 -11.03 1.63 13.64
C LEU A 102 -10.64 0.19 13.99
N GLU A 103 -11.63 -0.71 14.14
CA GLU A 103 -11.39 -2.14 14.37
C GLU A 103 -10.57 -2.77 13.22
N ASP A 104 -10.88 -2.41 11.97
CA ASP A 104 -10.11 -2.86 10.81
C ASP A 104 -8.67 -2.32 10.81
N ALA A 105 -8.47 -1.08 11.26
CA ALA A 105 -7.15 -0.49 11.40
C ALA A 105 -6.35 -1.17 12.53
N GLU A 106 -7.00 -1.54 13.65
CA GLU A 106 -6.38 -2.32 14.73
C GLU A 106 -5.88 -3.67 14.23
N ASP A 107 -6.67 -4.37 13.42
CA ASP A 107 -6.26 -5.63 12.81
C ASP A 107 -5.05 -5.46 11.91
N CYS A 108 -5.04 -4.40 11.09
CA CYS A 108 -3.90 -4.02 10.26
C CYS A 108 -2.66 -3.69 11.10
N ALA A 109 -2.84 -3.01 12.24
CA ALA A 109 -1.76 -2.64 13.14
C ALA A 109 -1.15 -3.86 13.82
N GLU A 110 -1.97 -4.87 14.13
CA GLU A 110 -1.51 -6.15 14.67
C GLU A 110 -0.79 -7.00 13.61
N LEU A 111 -1.24 -6.99 12.34
CA LEU A 111 -0.48 -7.62 11.24
C LEU A 111 0.89 -6.97 11.04
N ALA A 112 0.94 -5.64 11.03
CA ALA A 112 2.17 -4.89 10.83
C ALA A 112 3.15 -5.00 12.01
N LYS A 113 2.73 -5.62 13.13
CA LYS A 113 3.52 -5.73 14.35
C LYS A 113 4.75 -6.59 14.10
N GLY A 114 5.92 -5.95 14.20
CA GLY A 114 7.19 -6.60 13.97
C GLY A 114 7.36 -7.04 12.53
N GLY A 115 6.83 -6.29 11.54
CA GLY A 115 7.16 -6.46 10.11
C GLY A 115 7.76 -5.19 9.49
N MET A 116 8.11 -5.24 8.21
CA MET A 116 8.70 -4.10 7.47
C MET A 116 7.68 -3.00 7.12
N GLY A 117 6.40 -3.24 7.41
CA GLY A 117 5.29 -2.33 7.14
C GLY A 117 4.10 -3.03 6.47
N LEU A 118 3.10 -2.22 6.12
CA LEU A 118 1.87 -2.61 5.44
C LEU A 118 1.65 -1.70 4.23
N CYS A 119 1.79 -2.24 3.02
CA CYS A 119 1.35 -1.58 1.81
C CYS A 119 -0.15 -1.82 1.64
N LEU A 120 -0.92 -0.74 1.62
CA LEU A 120 -2.37 -0.74 1.57
C LEU A 120 -2.85 0.05 0.36
N ALA A 121 -3.64 -0.58 -0.49
CA ALA A 121 -4.36 0.06 -1.58
C ALA A 121 -5.85 -0.23 -1.42
N GLU A 122 -6.66 0.81 -1.22
CA GLU A 122 -8.10 0.69 -0.93
C GLU A 122 -8.93 1.40 -1.99
N VAL A 123 -10.02 0.76 -2.43
CA VAL A 123 -10.98 1.35 -3.38
C VAL A 123 -11.96 2.22 -2.60
N GLN A 124 -12.13 3.44 -3.05
CA GLN A 124 -13.13 4.38 -2.58
C GLN A 124 -14.25 4.41 -3.62
N SER A 125 -15.18 3.46 -3.50
CA SER A 125 -16.30 3.29 -4.43
C SER A 125 -17.35 4.39 -4.23
N HIS A 126 -17.90 4.90 -5.34
CA HIS A 126 -19.05 5.81 -5.38
C HIS A 126 -20.40 5.10 -5.10
N SER A 127 -20.42 3.77 -5.00
CA SER A 127 -21.61 2.96 -4.69
C SER A 127 -21.21 1.60 -4.14
N PRO A 128 -20.62 1.52 -2.93
CA PRO A 128 -20.41 0.23 -2.29
C PRO A 128 -21.77 -0.46 -2.10
N GLY A 129 -21.82 -1.77 -2.35
CA GLY A 129 -22.96 -2.55 -1.87
C GLY A 129 -23.14 -2.32 -0.36
N PRO A 130 -24.36 -2.46 0.19
CA PRO A 130 -24.67 -2.07 1.58
C PRO A 130 -23.81 -2.78 2.66
N ASN A 131 -23.10 -3.83 2.27
CA ASN A 131 -22.30 -4.66 3.16
C ASN A 131 -20.78 -4.44 3.02
N VAL A 132 -20.28 -3.50 2.21
CA VAL A 132 -18.83 -3.25 2.06
C VAL A 132 -18.40 -2.02 2.84
N LEU A 133 -17.33 -2.14 3.62
CA LEU A 133 -16.70 -1.02 4.32
C LEU A 133 -15.92 -0.18 3.30
N VAL A 134 -16.43 1.02 3.03
CA VAL A 134 -15.75 2.04 2.22
C VAL A 134 -15.80 3.35 2.98
N ALA A 135 -14.67 4.05 3.04
CA ALA A 135 -14.55 5.33 3.71
C ALA A 135 -13.63 6.28 2.92
N PRO A 136 -13.83 7.62 3.01
CA PRO A 136 -12.96 8.61 2.39
C PRO A 136 -11.52 8.54 2.92
N ALA A 137 -10.55 8.96 2.11
CA ALA A 137 -9.12 8.86 2.44
C ALA A 137 -8.75 9.53 3.76
N VAL A 138 -9.36 10.67 4.07
CA VAL A 138 -9.16 11.39 5.33
C VAL A 138 -9.62 10.57 6.55
N ALA A 139 -10.70 9.81 6.44
CA ALA A 139 -11.20 8.94 7.52
C ALA A 139 -10.28 7.73 7.72
N LEU A 140 -9.81 7.11 6.62
CA LEU A 140 -8.84 6.00 6.65
C LEU A 140 -7.53 6.42 7.33
N ALA A 141 -6.99 7.58 6.95
CA ALA A 141 -5.75 8.11 7.52
C ALA A 141 -5.89 8.43 9.02
N MET A 142 -7.04 8.99 9.44
CA MET A 142 -7.30 9.26 10.86
C MET A 142 -7.43 7.96 11.67
N ALA A 143 -8.19 6.98 11.17
CA ALA A 143 -8.34 5.69 11.85
C ALA A 143 -7.00 4.95 12.00
N ALA A 144 -6.18 4.94 10.94
CA ALA A 144 -4.82 4.40 10.99
C ALA A 144 -3.96 5.08 12.06
N ALA A 145 -3.97 6.41 12.14
CA ALA A 145 -3.19 7.15 13.12
C ALA A 145 -3.64 6.90 14.56
N MET A 146 -4.95 6.71 14.79
CA MET A 146 -5.51 6.38 16.11
C MET A 146 -5.05 5.01 16.64
N VAL A 147 -4.60 4.11 15.77
CA VAL A 147 -4.07 2.78 16.13
C VAL A 147 -2.55 2.68 15.99
N GLY A 148 -1.88 3.80 15.69
CA GLY A 148 -0.42 3.88 15.59
C GLY A 148 0.14 3.48 14.22
N LEU A 149 -0.67 3.48 13.16
CA LEU A 149 -0.22 3.29 11.79
C LEU A 149 -0.08 4.63 11.06
N PHE A 150 1.11 4.87 10.51
CA PHE A 150 1.43 6.11 9.80
C PHE A 150 2.11 5.82 8.46
N PRO A 151 1.87 6.63 7.42
CA PRO A 151 2.64 6.56 6.19
C PRO A 151 4.14 6.66 6.48
N GLN A 152 4.95 5.81 5.85
CA GLN A 152 6.42 5.94 5.91
C GLN A 152 6.87 7.29 5.35
N ASP A 153 6.19 7.74 4.29
CA ASP A 153 6.29 9.09 3.77
C ASP A 153 4.89 9.54 3.32
N VAL A 154 4.42 10.66 3.90
CA VAL A 154 3.13 11.27 3.58
C VAL A 154 3.04 11.76 2.13
N LYS A 155 4.19 11.97 1.46
CA LYS A 155 4.27 12.31 0.04
C LYS A 155 3.98 11.09 -0.84
N LEU A 156 4.30 9.88 -0.38
CA LEU A 156 4.05 8.61 -1.08
C LEU A 156 2.60 8.11 -0.95
N ALA A 157 1.82 8.64 -0.01
CA ALA A 157 0.39 8.35 0.08
C ALA A 157 -0.38 9.01 -1.09
N GLN A 158 -1.05 8.18 -1.90
CA GLN A 158 -1.56 8.53 -3.22
C GLN A 158 -3.07 8.27 -3.33
N PRO A 159 -3.90 9.32 -3.41
CA PRO A 159 -5.23 9.22 -3.99
C PRO A 159 -5.13 9.14 -5.53
N TYR A 160 -5.91 8.26 -6.16
CA TYR A 160 -6.01 8.07 -7.60
C TYR A 160 -7.49 8.06 -8.04
N PRO A 161 -7.90 8.78 -9.09
CA PRO A 161 -7.10 9.77 -9.81
C PRO A 161 -6.64 10.88 -8.86
N MET A 162 -5.53 11.55 -9.21
CA MET A 162 -5.00 12.68 -8.45
C MET A 162 -5.98 13.88 -8.38
N ARG A 163 -7.12 13.80 -9.09
CA ARG A 163 -8.45 14.36 -8.78
C ARG A 163 -9.36 14.37 -10.00
N ASP A 164 -10.67 14.34 -9.75
CA ASP A 164 -11.69 15.06 -10.53
C ASP A 164 -12.19 16.30 -9.74
N GLU A 165 -13.12 17.08 -10.30
CA GLU A 165 -13.59 18.36 -9.74
C GLU A 165 -14.29 18.24 -8.37
N THR A 166 -14.66 17.03 -7.93
CA THR A 166 -15.36 16.78 -6.66
C THR A 166 -14.41 16.55 -5.48
N GLY A 167 -13.12 16.33 -5.76
CA GLY A 167 -12.13 16.01 -4.72
C GLY A 167 -12.18 14.56 -4.25
N ASP A 168 -12.94 13.71 -4.94
CA ASP A 168 -13.00 12.28 -4.68
C ASP A 168 -11.77 11.57 -5.25
N CYS A 169 -11.46 10.41 -4.70
CA CYS A 169 -10.49 9.48 -5.27
C CYS A 169 -11.13 8.11 -5.41
N ASP A 170 -10.77 7.37 -6.44
CA ASP A 170 -11.22 5.99 -6.67
C ASP A 170 -10.39 4.98 -5.88
N VAL A 171 -9.10 5.27 -5.68
CA VAL A 171 -8.15 4.39 -5.00
C VAL A 171 -7.22 5.21 -4.12
N PHE A 172 -7.04 4.79 -2.87
CA PHE A 172 -6.05 5.38 -1.97
C PHE A 172 -4.96 4.36 -1.64
N CYS A 173 -3.72 4.67 -2.04
CA CYS A 173 -2.53 3.84 -1.84
C CYS A 173 -1.60 4.45 -0.80
N GLN A 174 -1.12 3.68 0.15
CA GLN A 174 -0.18 4.12 1.18
C GLN A 174 0.70 2.98 1.66
N VAL A 175 1.94 3.30 2.05
CA VAL A 175 2.83 2.37 2.75
C VAL A 175 2.86 2.77 4.21
N LEU A 176 2.18 2.00 5.05
CA LEU A 176 2.04 2.23 6.47
C LEU A 176 3.16 1.54 7.25
N SER A 177 3.60 2.20 8.32
CA SER A 177 4.52 1.70 9.32
C SER A 177 3.88 1.86 10.69
N ARG A 178 4.07 0.88 11.55
CA ARG A 178 3.66 0.99 12.94
C ARG A 178 4.64 1.90 13.68
N ARG A 179 4.12 2.86 14.42
CA ARG A 179 4.88 3.72 15.33
C ARG A 179 4.58 3.31 16.78
N ASN A 180 5.44 3.69 17.71
CA ASN A 180 5.26 3.50 19.15
C ASN A 180 4.33 4.54 19.79
N PHE A 181 3.71 5.39 18.97
CA PHE A 181 2.74 6.38 19.38
C PHE A 181 1.48 6.27 18.52
N ARG A 182 0.39 6.86 19.01
CA ARG A 182 -0.85 7.07 18.26
C ARG A 182 -1.26 8.53 18.32
N VAL A 183 -2.06 8.97 17.35
CA VAL A 183 -2.61 10.33 17.31
C VAL A 183 -4.13 10.26 17.36
N ARG A 184 -4.73 11.07 18.23
CA ARG A 184 -6.18 11.25 18.36
C ARG A 184 -6.52 12.73 18.47
N PHE A 185 -7.81 13.06 18.49
CA PHE A 185 -8.23 14.41 18.83
C PHE A 185 -7.87 14.75 20.29
N ALA A 186 -7.40 15.97 20.50
CA ALA A 186 -7.18 16.51 21.83
C ALA A 186 -8.54 16.84 22.48
N VAL A 187 -8.70 16.49 23.75
CA VAL A 187 -9.96 16.66 24.49
C VAL A 187 -9.75 17.47 25.77
N PRO A 188 -10.78 18.11 26.33
CA PRO A 188 -10.64 18.90 27.56
C PRO A 188 -10.04 18.14 28.74
N GLU A 189 -10.21 16.82 28.79
CA GLU A 189 -9.63 15.94 29.81
C GLU A 189 -8.10 15.88 29.74
N ASP A 190 -7.50 16.23 28.59
CA ASP A 190 -6.04 16.28 28.40
C ASP A 190 -5.41 17.51 29.09
N LEU A 191 -6.20 18.50 29.51
CA LEU A 191 -5.71 19.79 30.03
C LEU A 191 -4.53 19.68 31.02
N PRO A 192 -4.54 18.79 32.03
CA PRO A 192 -3.40 18.66 32.94
C PRO A 192 -2.09 18.31 32.23
N ALA A 193 -2.12 17.42 31.23
CA ALA A 193 -0.93 17.07 30.45
C ALA A 193 -0.52 18.22 29.51
N LEU A 194 -1.51 18.93 28.95
CA LEU A 194 -1.26 20.06 28.06
C LEU A 194 -0.62 21.26 28.78
N GLU A 195 -1.01 21.52 30.04
CA GLU A 195 -0.35 22.52 30.88
C GLU A 195 1.13 22.19 31.07
N VAL A 196 1.47 20.93 31.37
CA VAL A 196 2.87 20.50 31.49
C VAL A 196 3.65 20.72 30.18
N LEU A 197 3.06 20.37 29.03
CA LEU A 197 3.67 20.60 27.73
C LEU A 197 3.87 22.10 27.43
N GLU A 198 2.90 22.94 27.77
CA GLU A 198 2.98 24.40 27.63
C GLU A 198 4.10 24.97 28.53
N GLU A 199 4.23 24.46 29.76
CA GLU A 199 5.28 24.89 30.69
C GLU A 199 6.69 24.54 30.22
N MET A 200 6.85 23.37 29.58
CA MET A 200 8.11 22.93 28.96
C MET A 200 8.46 23.74 27.71
N ALA A 201 7.45 24.08 26.90
CA ALA A 201 7.65 24.75 25.62
C ALA A 201 7.93 26.25 25.74
N TRP A 202 7.37 26.92 26.76
CA TRP A 202 7.39 28.38 26.84
C TRP A 202 7.86 28.94 28.18
N LYS A 203 8.56 30.08 28.11
CA LYS A 203 8.85 30.96 29.25
C LYS A 203 7.53 31.40 29.90
N LYS A 204 7.52 31.59 31.23
CA LYS A 204 6.30 31.87 32.02
C LYS A 204 5.39 32.96 31.44
N HIS A 205 5.94 34.05 30.92
CA HIS A 205 5.17 35.16 30.36
C HIS A 205 4.62 34.90 28.95
N MET A 206 5.15 33.90 28.23
CA MET A 206 4.71 33.54 26.88
C MET A 206 3.64 32.43 26.87
N ARG A 207 3.42 31.74 28.00
CA ARG A 207 2.50 30.60 28.10
C ARG A 207 1.05 31.03 27.86
N THR A 208 0.28 30.20 27.16
CA THR A 208 -1.18 30.35 27.11
C THR A 208 -1.79 29.86 28.42
N PRO A 209 -2.66 30.65 29.08
CA PRO A 209 -3.29 30.22 30.33
C PRO A 209 -4.26 29.06 30.09
N ARG A 210 -4.54 28.30 31.14
CA ARG A 210 -5.48 27.15 31.14
C ARG A 210 -6.78 27.43 30.39
N GLU A 211 -7.39 28.59 30.66
CA GLU A 211 -8.65 28.99 30.02
C GLU A 211 -8.50 29.12 28.50
N GLY A 212 -7.38 29.70 28.02
CA GLY A 212 -7.08 29.79 26.61
C GLY A 212 -6.86 28.43 25.96
N LEU A 213 -6.17 27.50 26.65
CA LEU A 213 -6.02 26.12 26.19
C LEU A 213 -7.37 25.41 26.09
N LEU A 214 -8.22 25.55 27.11
CA LEU A 214 -9.57 24.97 27.12
C LEU A 214 -10.43 25.53 25.98
N LYS A 215 -10.39 26.85 25.74
CA LYS A 215 -11.12 27.49 24.64
C LYS A 215 -10.68 26.94 23.29
N ARG A 216 -9.38 26.74 23.04
CA ARG A 216 -8.88 26.10 21.80
C ARG A 216 -9.53 24.72 21.59
N LEU A 217 -9.55 23.88 22.62
CA LEU A 217 -10.12 22.53 22.54
C LEU A 217 -11.64 22.53 22.33
N GLN A 218 -12.34 23.47 22.95
CA GLN A 218 -13.80 23.59 22.84
C GLN A 218 -14.24 24.20 21.51
N THR A 219 -13.48 25.15 20.97
CA THR A 219 -13.83 25.85 19.73
C THR A 219 -13.54 25.01 18.50
N SER A 220 -12.47 24.21 18.50
CA SER A 220 -12.07 23.39 17.34
C SER A 220 -11.82 21.91 17.71
N PRO A 221 -12.86 21.19 18.19
CA PRO A 221 -12.71 19.86 18.79
C PRO A 221 -12.22 18.79 17.80
N THR A 222 -12.46 18.97 16.50
CA THR A 222 -12.08 17.99 15.45
C THR A 222 -10.81 18.35 14.70
N THR A 223 -10.05 19.36 15.13
CA THR A 223 -8.85 19.79 14.39
C THR A 223 -7.59 19.80 15.25
N SER A 224 -7.70 19.88 16.58
CA SER A 224 -6.54 19.78 17.47
C SER A 224 -6.20 18.31 17.76
N PHE A 225 -4.91 17.98 17.74
CA PHE A 225 -4.42 16.61 17.85
C PHE A 225 -3.58 16.42 19.11
N ALA A 226 -3.83 15.33 19.84
CA ALA A 226 -2.98 14.84 20.91
C ALA A 226 -2.27 13.56 20.44
N LEU A 227 -0.97 13.50 20.68
CA LEU A 227 -0.15 12.32 20.43
C LEU A 227 0.14 11.63 21.75
N GLU A 228 -0.17 10.34 21.80
CA GLU A 228 0.02 9.50 22.97
C GLU A 228 1.15 8.48 22.78
N VAL A 229 2.01 8.36 23.79
CA VAL A 229 2.99 7.29 23.97
C VAL A 229 2.61 6.56 25.24
N ASP A 230 2.47 5.23 25.18
CA ASP A 230 2.06 4.38 26.32
C ASP A 230 0.79 4.89 27.06
N GLY A 231 -0.17 5.43 26.30
CA GLY A 231 -1.44 5.95 26.82
C GLY A 231 -1.34 7.32 27.51
N GLN A 232 -0.18 7.98 27.47
CA GLN A 232 0.03 9.31 28.02
C GLN A 232 0.21 10.34 26.90
N VAL A 233 -0.44 11.50 27.02
CA VAL A 233 -0.24 12.61 26.07
C VAL A 233 1.19 13.14 26.21
N ARG A 234 1.98 13.01 25.13
CA ARG A 234 3.38 13.45 25.08
C ARG A 234 3.62 14.54 24.04
N ALA A 235 2.67 14.80 23.16
CA ALA A 235 2.71 15.99 22.30
C ALA A 235 1.30 16.45 21.95
N VAL A 236 1.16 17.72 21.59
CA VAL A 236 -0.09 18.33 21.14
C VAL A 236 0.19 19.26 19.94
N LEU A 237 -0.76 19.28 19.00
CA LEU A 237 -0.81 20.26 17.93
C LEU A 237 -2.20 20.92 17.95
N TYR A 238 -2.24 22.19 18.32
CA TYR A 238 -3.44 23.01 18.27
C TYR A 238 -3.65 23.53 16.85
N THR A 239 -4.86 23.40 16.34
CA THR A 239 -5.23 23.96 15.03
C THR A 239 -6.65 24.52 15.04
N GLN A 240 -6.98 25.32 14.04
CA GLN A 240 -8.35 25.74 13.77
C GLN A 240 -8.59 25.93 12.27
N ARG A 241 -9.86 26.02 11.87
CA ARG A 241 -10.26 26.41 10.50
C ARG A 241 -10.48 27.92 10.43
N ILE A 242 -10.02 28.58 9.37
CA ILE A 242 -10.23 30.01 9.08
C ILE A 242 -10.62 30.21 7.59
N ARG A 243 -11.07 31.42 7.21
CA ARG A 243 -11.56 31.64 5.83
C ARG A 243 -10.42 31.76 4.82
N LYS A 244 -9.36 32.47 5.19
CA LYS A 244 -8.20 32.73 4.33
C LYS A 244 -6.95 33.01 5.18
N PRO A 245 -5.72 32.82 4.64
CA PRO A 245 -4.50 32.99 5.43
C PRO A 245 -4.34 34.41 6.00
N GLU A 246 -4.89 35.44 5.34
CA GLU A 246 -4.77 36.84 5.77
C GLU A 246 -5.62 37.17 7.00
N ASP A 247 -6.55 36.29 7.40
CA ASP A 247 -7.33 36.52 8.63
C ASP A 247 -6.44 36.55 9.88
N VAL A 248 -5.24 35.96 9.82
CA VAL A 248 -4.26 35.96 10.92
C VAL A 248 -3.76 37.36 11.29
N TYR A 249 -3.79 38.33 10.36
CA TYR A 249 -3.38 39.71 10.64
C TYR A 249 -4.26 40.44 11.65
N ARG A 250 -5.45 39.90 11.94
CA ARG A 250 -6.40 40.44 12.92
C ARG A 250 -6.40 39.65 14.23
N GLN A 251 -5.58 38.62 14.32
CA GLN A 251 -5.56 37.71 15.46
C GLN A 251 -4.40 38.01 16.40
N LYS A 252 -4.57 37.60 17.65
CA LYS A 252 -3.51 37.50 18.65
C LYS A 252 -3.45 36.07 19.17
N LEU A 253 -2.27 35.55 19.48
CA LEU A 253 -2.10 34.15 19.87
C LEU A 253 -2.99 33.71 21.05
N GLN A 254 -3.16 34.59 22.04
CA GLN A 254 -3.95 34.30 23.24
C GLN A 254 -5.46 34.23 22.98
N GLN A 255 -5.94 34.89 21.92
CA GLN A 255 -7.37 34.98 21.53
C GLN A 255 -7.62 34.34 20.16
N VAL A 256 -6.68 33.54 19.67
CA VAL A 256 -6.67 33.02 18.30
C VAL A 256 -7.94 32.24 17.94
N PHE A 257 -8.56 31.60 18.94
CA PHE A 257 -9.80 30.83 18.84
C PHE A 257 -11.01 31.67 18.38
N GLU A 258 -11.01 32.99 18.57
CA GLU A 258 -12.08 33.88 18.07
C GLU A 258 -12.13 33.93 16.54
N GLY A 259 -11.01 33.60 15.88
CA GLY A 259 -10.90 33.55 14.43
C GLY A 259 -11.44 32.27 13.80
N HIS A 260 -11.85 31.27 14.59
CA HIS A 260 -12.31 30.00 14.06
C HIS A 260 -13.60 30.16 13.23
N VAL A 261 -13.61 29.51 12.08
CA VAL A 261 -14.79 29.38 11.22
C VAL A 261 -14.99 27.91 10.90
N GLU A 262 -16.11 27.34 11.36
CA GLU A 262 -16.47 25.97 11.06
C GLU A 262 -16.49 25.76 9.52
N GLY A 263 -15.81 24.72 9.06
CA GLY A 263 -15.68 24.42 7.62
C GLY A 263 -14.86 25.42 6.79
N GLY A 264 -14.24 26.45 7.39
CA GLY A 264 -13.45 27.44 6.65
C GLY A 264 -12.24 26.81 5.98
N PRO A 265 -11.94 27.09 4.68
CA PRO A 265 -11.07 26.24 3.84
C PRO A 265 -9.59 26.22 4.23
N VAL A 266 -9.13 27.09 5.13
CA VAL A 266 -7.73 27.12 5.56
C VAL A 266 -7.57 26.49 6.94
N LEU A 267 -6.66 25.52 7.07
CA LEU A 267 -6.25 24.98 8.36
C LEU A 267 -5.11 25.84 8.94
N GLN A 268 -5.34 26.51 10.05
CA GLN A 268 -4.32 27.27 10.77
C GLN A 268 -3.69 26.39 11.85
N LEU A 269 -2.39 26.13 11.75
CA LEU A 269 -1.59 25.57 12.84
C LEU A 269 -1.29 26.68 13.85
N ILE A 270 -1.66 26.47 15.11
CA ILE A 270 -1.56 27.48 16.17
C ILE A 270 -0.29 27.28 16.99
N ALA A 271 -0.08 26.07 17.52
CA ALA A 271 1.10 25.74 18.32
C ALA A 271 1.32 24.23 18.34
N ILE A 272 2.59 23.82 18.34
CA ILE A 272 3.03 22.42 18.49
C ILE A 272 3.91 22.35 19.72
N HIS A 273 3.57 21.46 20.65
CA HIS A 273 4.35 21.19 21.84
C HIS A 273 4.62 19.69 21.96
N ALA A 274 5.85 19.34 22.31
CA ALA A 274 6.27 17.97 22.51
C ALA A 274 7.10 17.86 23.78
N HIS A 275 6.93 16.75 24.49
CA HIS A 275 7.70 16.43 25.67
C HIS A 275 9.18 16.30 25.33
N THR A 276 10.05 16.89 26.14
CA THR A 276 11.49 17.00 25.85
C THR A 276 12.22 15.65 25.81
N GLU A 277 11.74 14.67 26.56
CA GLU A 277 12.27 13.29 26.55
C GLU A 277 11.97 12.53 25.25
N HIS A 278 10.95 12.95 24.48
CA HIS A 278 10.54 12.29 23.24
C HIS A 278 10.78 13.21 22.05
N ARG A 279 12.03 13.23 21.57
CA ARG A 279 12.45 14.06 20.44
C ARG A 279 11.77 13.60 19.14
N GLY A 280 11.36 14.56 18.29
CA GLY A 280 10.77 14.31 16.97
C GLY A 280 9.23 14.21 16.93
N LEU A 281 8.54 14.08 18.07
CA LEU A 281 7.07 13.96 18.08
C LEU A 281 6.34 15.16 17.45
N GLY A 282 6.88 16.38 17.60
CA GLY A 282 6.32 17.56 16.95
C GLY A 282 6.42 17.52 15.42
N THR A 283 7.49 16.91 14.89
CA THR A 283 7.67 16.69 13.44
C THR A 283 6.63 15.71 12.91
N GLU A 284 6.40 14.62 13.64
CA GLU A 284 5.40 13.60 13.31
C GLU A 284 3.97 14.19 13.32
N LEU A 285 3.61 14.95 14.36
CA LEU A 285 2.32 15.63 14.44
C LEU A 285 2.09 16.61 13.29
N ARG A 286 3.10 17.42 12.95
CA ARG A 286 3.02 18.34 11.81
C ARG A 286 2.85 17.57 10.50
N SER A 287 3.66 16.53 10.28
CA SER A 287 3.60 15.70 9.07
C SER A 287 2.22 15.08 8.91
N PHE A 288 1.67 14.53 10.00
CA PHE A 288 0.34 13.95 10.03
C PHE A 288 -0.77 14.99 9.76
N ALA A 289 -0.73 16.16 10.38
CA ALA A 289 -1.73 17.20 10.13
C ALA A 289 -1.71 17.68 8.67
N LEU A 290 -0.53 17.82 8.06
CA LEU A 290 -0.40 18.15 6.65
C LEU A 290 -0.88 17.01 5.74
N HIS A 291 -0.68 15.76 6.15
CA HIS A 291 -1.21 14.59 5.46
C HIS A 291 -2.74 14.57 5.47
N LEU A 292 -3.38 14.76 6.62
CA LEU A 292 -4.84 14.90 6.70
C LEU A 292 -5.33 16.09 5.86
N ALA A 293 -4.67 17.25 5.94
CA ALA A 293 -5.02 18.42 5.13
C ALA A 293 -4.88 18.19 3.62
N ARG A 294 -3.96 17.33 3.19
CA ARG A 294 -3.81 16.92 1.79
C ARG A 294 -5.03 16.12 1.32
N LEU A 295 -5.51 15.22 2.18
CA LEU A 295 -6.59 14.27 1.88
C LEU A 295 -7.99 14.85 2.07
N ASP A 296 -8.14 15.87 2.92
CA ASP A 296 -9.43 16.51 3.17
C ASP A 296 -9.83 17.40 1.98
N PRO A 297 -10.96 17.12 1.29
CA PRO A 297 -11.39 17.90 0.15
C PRO A 297 -11.74 19.35 0.53
N THR A 298 -12.16 19.58 1.78
CA THR A 298 -12.58 20.89 2.27
C THR A 298 -11.41 21.82 2.63
N ILE A 299 -10.18 21.31 2.70
CA ILE A 299 -9.00 22.10 3.07
C ILE A 299 -8.25 22.57 1.83
N GLU A 300 -8.21 23.85 1.51
CA GLU A 300 -7.48 24.36 0.34
C GLU A 300 -5.99 24.60 0.61
N SER A 301 -5.67 25.11 1.80
CA SER A 301 -4.29 25.35 2.22
C SER A 301 -4.14 25.28 3.73
N VAL A 302 -2.89 25.24 4.19
CA VAL A 302 -2.55 25.25 5.62
C VAL A 302 -1.68 26.47 5.88
N CYS A 303 -1.95 27.24 6.92
CA CYS A 303 -1.09 28.35 7.34
C CYS A 303 -0.66 28.19 8.79
N ALA A 304 0.36 28.96 9.19
CA ALA A 304 0.72 29.12 10.59
C ALA A 304 1.33 30.52 10.76
N VAL A 305 1.18 31.08 11.96
CA VAL A 305 2.00 32.23 12.37
C VAL A 305 3.05 31.68 13.34
N THR A 306 4.28 31.60 12.85
CA THR A 306 5.43 31.10 13.62
C THR A 306 6.26 32.27 14.16
N LEU A 307 7.39 32.00 14.80
CA LEU A 307 8.34 33.00 15.28
C LEU A 307 9.75 32.70 14.76
N CYS A 308 10.65 33.66 14.89
CA CYS A 308 12.07 33.42 14.69
C CYS A 308 12.72 32.98 16.01
N HIS A 309 13.65 32.04 15.91
CA HIS A 309 14.42 31.58 17.06
C HIS A 309 15.66 32.46 17.28
N ASP A 310 16.40 32.77 16.21
CA ASP A 310 17.75 33.33 16.32
C ASP A 310 17.80 34.85 16.05
N TYR A 311 16.64 35.49 15.86
CA TYR A 311 16.54 36.91 15.50
C TYR A 311 17.20 37.84 16.53
N ALA A 312 16.81 37.74 17.80
CA ALA A 312 17.35 38.59 18.87
C ALA A 312 18.88 38.46 19.01
N SER A 313 19.42 37.27 18.79
CA SER A 313 20.86 36.99 18.82
C SER A 313 21.60 37.34 17.53
N SER A 314 20.89 37.54 16.41
CA SER A 314 21.51 37.77 15.10
C SER A 314 22.20 39.13 14.94
N GLY A 315 21.85 40.11 15.79
CA GLY A 315 22.28 41.49 15.66
C GLY A 315 21.62 42.29 14.52
N VAL A 316 20.69 41.69 13.77
CA VAL A 316 19.93 42.35 12.71
C VAL A 316 18.83 43.23 13.34
N LYS A 317 18.87 44.54 13.09
CA LYS A 317 17.95 45.51 13.72
C LYS A 317 16.53 45.50 13.17
N ASN A 318 16.27 44.80 12.06
CA ASN A 318 14.99 44.83 11.38
C ASN A 318 14.53 43.40 11.09
N MET A 319 13.38 43.03 11.66
CA MET A 319 12.79 41.69 11.52
C MET A 319 12.54 41.33 10.04
N GLN A 320 12.08 42.27 9.22
CA GLN A 320 11.83 42.01 7.79
C GLN A 320 13.13 41.67 7.07
N GLN A 321 14.19 42.45 7.31
CA GLN A 321 15.51 42.18 6.76
C GLN A 321 16.02 40.80 7.19
N TYR A 322 15.84 40.42 8.46
CA TYR A 322 16.25 39.10 8.96
C TYR A 322 15.50 37.96 8.27
N VAL A 323 14.17 38.06 8.13
CA VAL A 323 13.35 37.07 7.42
C VAL A 323 13.70 37.01 5.94
N ASP A 324 13.96 38.15 5.28
CA ASP A 324 14.41 38.18 3.89
C ASP A 324 15.79 37.52 3.74
N MET A 325 16.69 37.70 4.71
CA MET A 325 17.97 36.98 4.73
C MET A 325 17.75 35.47 4.85
N HIS A 326 16.77 35.02 5.63
CA HIS A 326 16.42 33.59 5.71
C HIS A 326 15.88 33.05 4.39
N VAL A 327 14.90 33.73 3.80
CA VAL A 327 14.28 33.35 2.52
C VAL A 327 15.31 33.27 1.39
N ASN A 328 16.31 34.16 1.41
CA ASN A 328 17.40 34.17 0.44
C ASN A 328 18.57 33.24 0.80
N GLY A 329 18.44 32.41 1.84
CA GLY A 329 19.45 31.43 2.26
C GLY A 329 20.71 32.02 2.89
N LYS A 330 20.70 33.31 3.29
CA LYS A 330 21.83 33.98 3.94
C LYS A 330 21.92 33.70 5.44
N VAL A 331 20.78 33.43 6.08
CA VAL A 331 20.71 32.97 7.47
C VAL A 331 19.78 31.77 7.57
N ASN A 332 19.99 30.94 8.59
CA ASN A 332 19.25 29.71 8.78
C ASN A 332 18.55 29.75 10.14
N ASP A 333 17.43 30.48 10.23
CA ASP A 333 16.65 30.52 11.47
C ASP A 333 16.03 29.15 11.76
N ARG A 334 16.31 28.60 12.95
CA ARG A 334 15.94 27.21 13.28
C ARG A 334 14.44 26.91 13.13
N ILE A 335 13.57 27.82 13.59
CA ILE A 335 12.12 27.61 13.55
C ILE A 335 11.58 27.83 12.14
N LEU A 336 12.06 28.84 11.40
CA LEU A 336 11.65 29.00 10.01
C LEU A 336 12.08 27.82 9.16
N THR A 337 13.30 27.32 9.34
CA THR A 337 13.82 26.15 8.61
C THR A 337 13.09 24.87 8.94
N PHE A 338 12.67 24.67 10.19
CA PHE A 338 11.78 23.57 10.54
C PHE A 338 10.58 23.52 9.58
N HIS A 339 9.94 24.65 9.30
CA HIS A 339 8.79 24.73 8.41
C HIS A 339 9.15 24.71 6.91
N THR A 340 10.12 25.53 6.48
CA THR A 340 10.45 25.69 5.05
C THR A 340 11.10 24.43 4.45
N SER A 341 11.88 23.68 5.23
CA SER A 341 12.42 22.37 4.82
C SER A 341 11.32 21.34 4.51
N TYR A 342 10.11 21.56 5.03
CA TYR A 342 8.94 20.71 4.79
C TYR A 342 7.92 21.35 3.82
N GLY A 343 8.36 22.29 3.00
CA GLY A 343 7.58 22.88 1.91
C GLY A 343 6.70 24.07 2.31
N ALA A 344 6.89 24.64 3.51
CA ALA A 344 6.28 25.92 3.84
C ALA A 344 6.92 27.05 3.02
N LYS A 345 6.11 28.01 2.60
CA LYS A 345 6.56 29.29 2.06
C LYS A 345 6.33 30.38 3.09
N VAL A 346 7.32 31.24 3.27
CA VAL A 346 7.18 32.46 4.08
C VAL A 346 6.39 33.49 3.26
N LEU A 347 5.32 34.04 3.83
CA LEU A 347 4.46 35.03 3.17
C LEU A 347 4.69 36.46 3.66
N GLY A 348 5.04 36.65 4.94
CA GLY A 348 5.29 37.98 5.50
C GLY A 348 5.24 38.01 7.03
N LEU A 349 5.46 39.19 7.59
CA LEU A 349 5.41 39.44 9.03
C LEU A 349 3.98 39.73 9.51
N VAL A 350 3.66 39.33 10.73
CA VAL A 350 2.38 39.59 11.43
C VAL A 350 2.66 40.38 12.70
N PRO A 351 2.74 41.73 12.63
CA PRO A 351 3.07 42.57 13.78
C PRO A 351 2.02 42.48 14.89
N GLY A 352 2.46 42.42 16.15
CA GLY A 352 1.58 42.40 17.32
C GLY A 352 0.82 41.08 17.55
N TYR A 353 1.16 40.02 16.81
CA TYR A 353 0.53 38.71 16.94
C TYR A 353 0.72 38.09 18.33
N ARG A 354 1.91 38.30 18.94
CA ARG A 354 2.23 37.79 20.28
C ARG A 354 2.86 38.90 21.14
N PRO A 355 2.05 39.76 21.77
CA PRO A 355 2.53 40.88 22.58
C PRO A 355 3.53 40.50 23.69
N GLU A 356 3.50 39.26 24.14
CA GLU A 356 4.39 38.74 25.18
C GLU A 356 5.78 38.34 24.65
N ASP A 357 5.97 38.28 23.33
CA ASP A 357 7.25 37.93 22.72
C ASP A 357 8.11 39.17 22.48
N PHE A 358 8.90 39.55 23.47
CA PHE A 358 9.79 40.70 23.38
C PHE A 358 11.00 40.45 22.47
N GLU A 359 11.41 39.19 22.29
CA GLU A 359 12.58 38.82 21.48
C GLU A 359 12.32 38.98 19.99
N ASN A 360 11.06 38.80 19.56
CA ASN A 360 10.61 39.02 18.18
C ASN A 360 9.80 40.31 18.01
N GLU A 361 9.90 41.28 18.94
CA GLU A 361 9.18 42.57 18.85
C GLU A 361 7.66 42.38 18.65
N ALA A 362 7.08 41.40 19.36
CA ALA A 362 5.70 40.94 19.24
C ALA A 362 5.25 40.49 17.84
N THR A 363 6.21 40.27 16.92
CA THR A 363 5.95 40.00 15.50
C THR A 363 6.06 38.52 15.20
N GLY A 364 5.01 37.96 14.61
CA GLY A 364 5.04 36.61 14.06
C GLY A 364 5.46 36.59 12.59
N VAL A 365 5.71 35.41 12.05
CA VAL A 365 6.00 35.17 10.64
C VAL A 365 4.91 34.26 10.06
N LEU A 366 4.14 34.77 9.10
CA LEU A 366 3.14 33.99 8.39
C LEU A 366 3.83 33.05 7.41
N ILE A 367 3.53 31.76 7.55
CA ILE A 367 3.94 30.71 6.63
C ILE A 367 2.71 30.00 6.04
N GLN A 368 2.86 29.45 4.85
CA GLN A 368 1.81 28.67 4.19
C GLN A 368 2.37 27.37 3.60
N TYR A 369 1.66 26.28 3.83
CA TYR A 369 1.81 25.02 3.11
C TYR A 369 0.68 24.88 2.09
N LYS A 370 1.03 24.32 0.93
CA LYS A 370 0.07 23.83 -0.05
C LYS A 370 0.31 22.34 -0.25
N PRO A 371 -0.12 21.49 0.71
CA PRO A 371 0.18 20.05 0.65
C PRO A 371 -0.47 19.36 -0.55
N LYS A 372 -1.51 19.98 -1.12
CA LYS A 372 -2.17 19.56 -2.36
C LYS A 372 -1.30 19.77 -3.61
N ASP A 373 -0.35 20.71 -3.56
CA ASP A 373 0.57 21.03 -4.68
C ASP A 373 1.88 20.22 -4.62
N TRP A 374 2.06 19.37 -3.61
CA TRP A 374 3.28 18.56 -3.50
C TRP A 374 3.39 17.63 -4.69
N ALA A 375 4.38 17.91 -5.54
CA ALA A 375 4.66 17.15 -6.74
C ALA A 375 4.88 15.68 -6.37
N PHE A 376 4.25 14.81 -7.15
CA PHE A 376 4.61 13.41 -7.18
C PHE A 376 5.85 13.27 -8.04
N GLU A 377 6.97 12.85 -7.47
CA GLU A 377 8.05 12.24 -8.26
C GLU A 377 7.78 10.73 -8.29
N PRO A 378 7.35 10.17 -9.44
CA PRO A 378 7.23 8.73 -9.56
C PRO A 378 8.62 8.13 -9.40
N ALA A 379 8.79 7.23 -8.44
CA ALA A 379 9.94 6.31 -8.40
C ALA A 379 9.98 5.36 -9.62
N LEU A 380 9.02 5.47 -10.56
CA LEU A 380 8.88 4.68 -11.77
C LEU A 380 8.88 5.56 -13.02
N SER A 381 10.01 6.21 -13.28
CA SER A 381 10.45 6.51 -14.65
C SER A 381 11.72 5.73 -14.97
N ILE A 382 11.71 4.43 -14.65
CA ILE A 382 12.59 3.47 -15.32
C ILE A 382 11.85 3.03 -16.58
N GLU A 383 11.83 3.89 -17.60
CA GLU A 383 11.76 3.32 -18.94
C GLU A 383 13.02 2.48 -19.14
N PRO A 384 12.92 1.23 -19.64
CA PRO A 384 14.10 0.53 -20.11
C PRO A 384 14.59 1.28 -21.36
N LYS A 385 15.36 2.35 -21.16
CA LYS A 385 16.20 2.88 -22.22
C LYS A 385 17.18 1.78 -22.56
N ALA A 386 16.91 1.08 -23.66
CA ALA A 386 17.88 0.27 -24.34
C ALA A 386 19.16 1.12 -24.48
N PRO A 387 20.32 0.65 -24.01
CA PRO A 387 21.55 1.43 -24.13
C PRO A 387 21.97 1.42 -25.60
N GLU A 388 21.46 2.37 -26.38
CA GLU A 388 22.10 2.82 -27.60
C GLU A 388 23.19 3.83 -27.23
N ALA A 389 24.32 3.30 -26.77
CA ALA A 389 25.59 4.01 -26.81
C ALA A 389 26.67 2.97 -27.13
N LYS A 390 27.36 3.21 -28.23
CA LYS A 390 28.47 2.40 -28.75
C LYS A 390 29.40 2.02 -27.61
N GLN A 391 29.50 0.71 -27.36
CA GLN A 391 30.48 0.14 -26.46
C GLN A 391 31.88 0.37 -27.06
N GLU A 392 32.55 1.43 -26.63
CA GLU A 392 33.98 1.31 -26.39
C GLU A 392 34.16 0.59 -25.07
N VAL A 393 34.81 -0.56 -25.13
CA VAL A 393 35.16 -1.39 -23.99
C VAL A 393 36.23 -0.65 -23.19
N VAL A 394 35.79 0.30 -22.37
CA VAL A 394 36.58 0.76 -21.22
C VAL A 394 36.35 -0.28 -20.14
N LYS A 395 37.39 -1.05 -19.82
CA LYS A 395 37.45 -1.86 -18.60
C LYS A 395 37.17 -0.92 -17.42
N ARG A 396 35.94 -0.92 -16.90
CA ARG A 396 35.61 -0.28 -15.62
C ARG A 396 36.46 -0.97 -14.55
N LYS A 397 37.44 -0.24 -14.03
CA LYS A 397 37.98 -0.52 -12.69
C LYS A 397 36.82 -0.37 -11.72
N GLU A 398 36.70 -1.30 -10.78
CA GLU A 398 35.88 -1.14 -9.59
C GLU A 398 36.32 0.16 -8.90
N GLU A 399 35.46 1.18 -8.87
CA GLU A 399 35.72 2.37 -8.07
C GLU A 399 35.56 2.00 -6.58
N PRO A 400 36.47 2.45 -5.71
CA PRO A 400 36.40 2.14 -4.28
C PRO A 400 35.11 2.72 -3.69
N GLN A 401 34.31 1.87 -3.06
CA GLN A 401 33.11 2.31 -2.34
C GLN A 401 33.55 3.09 -1.10
N VAL A 402 33.33 4.41 -1.10
CA VAL A 402 33.67 5.31 0.01
C VAL A 402 32.86 4.91 1.26
N ALA A 403 33.55 4.74 2.39
CA ALA A 403 32.96 4.33 3.65
C ALA A 403 31.92 5.35 4.12
N SER A 404 30.82 4.89 4.74
CA SER A 404 29.76 5.79 5.23
C SER A 404 30.28 6.76 6.30
N LEU A 405 31.34 6.39 7.01
CA LEU A 405 32.04 7.25 7.98
C LEU A 405 32.63 8.51 7.36
N GLU A 406 33.26 8.40 6.18
CA GLU A 406 33.87 9.55 5.50
C GLU A 406 32.80 10.54 5.02
N ILE A 407 31.69 10.01 4.49
CA ILE A 407 30.56 10.80 4.01
C ILE A 407 29.89 11.53 5.18
N LEU A 408 29.61 10.81 6.27
CA LEU A 408 29.00 11.39 7.47
C LEU A 408 29.91 12.46 8.10
N SER A 409 31.21 12.20 8.21
CA SER A 409 32.18 13.14 8.77
C SER A 409 32.29 14.41 7.92
N SER A 410 32.28 14.28 6.59
CA SER A 410 32.25 15.43 5.69
C SER A 410 30.99 16.28 5.91
N ILE A 411 29.81 15.66 6.01
CA ILE A 411 28.55 16.37 6.22
C ILE A 411 28.52 17.08 7.57
N MET A 412 28.99 16.41 8.63
CA MET A 412 29.04 17.00 9.98
C MET A 412 30.00 18.19 10.02
N THR A 413 31.18 18.06 9.40
CA THR A 413 32.18 19.13 9.32
C THR A 413 31.65 20.35 8.56
N GLU A 414 30.95 20.16 7.43
CA GLU A 414 30.27 21.23 6.70
C GLU A 414 29.23 21.97 7.54
N MET A 415 28.63 21.28 8.51
CA MET A 415 27.65 21.82 9.44
C MET A 415 28.30 22.44 10.70
N GLY A 416 29.63 22.44 10.80
CA GLY A 416 30.37 23.01 11.93
C GLY A 416 30.53 22.05 13.12
N TYR A 417 30.29 20.76 12.93
CA TYR A 417 30.49 19.72 13.95
C TYR A 417 31.74 18.89 13.62
N GLU A 418 32.69 18.83 14.55
CA GLU A 418 33.84 17.93 14.44
C GLU A 418 33.45 16.52 14.91
N VAL A 419 33.83 15.50 14.12
CA VAL A 419 33.70 14.10 14.53
C VAL A 419 34.95 13.72 15.31
N ASP A 420 34.78 13.34 16.57
CA ASP A 420 35.85 12.78 17.39
C ASP A 420 36.18 11.36 16.90
N MET A 421 37.22 11.25 16.08
CA MET A 421 37.67 9.99 15.51
C MET A 421 38.19 9.01 16.57
N ASP A 422 38.57 9.48 17.75
CA ASP A 422 39.02 8.66 18.88
C ASP A 422 37.84 8.19 19.76
N ASN A 423 36.63 8.72 19.54
CA ASN A 423 35.41 8.39 20.30
C ASN A 423 34.14 8.36 19.44
N LEU A 424 34.10 7.45 18.44
CA LEU A 424 32.94 7.28 17.55
C LEU A 424 31.69 6.69 18.23
N ASP A 425 31.84 6.16 19.44
CA ASP A 425 30.75 5.68 20.30
C ASP A 425 30.07 6.84 21.07
N GLN A 426 30.56 8.09 20.91
CA GLN A 426 29.88 9.27 21.42
C GLN A 426 28.54 9.45 20.71
N GLY A 427 27.46 9.57 21.49
CA GLY A 427 26.14 9.82 20.93
C GLY A 427 26.06 11.20 20.27
N PHE A 428 25.38 11.30 19.13
CA PHE A 428 25.25 12.55 18.35
C PHE A 428 24.85 13.76 19.21
N PHE A 429 23.96 13.57 20.19
CA PHE A 429 23.55 14.60 21.13
C PHE A 429 24.65 15.08 22.08
N SER A 430 25.53 14.16 22.49
CA SER A 430 26.67 14.49 23.36
C SER A 430 27.74 15.26 22.59
N SER A 431 27.74 15.18 21.26
CA SER A 431 28.56 15.98 20.33
C SER A 431 27.92 17.35 20.00
N GLY A 432 26.81 17.70 20.66
CA GLY A 432 26.16 19.01 20.52
C GLY A 432 25.08 19.09 19.44
N LEU A 433 24.80 18.00 18.72
CA LEU A 433 23.72 17.95 17.73
C LEU A 433 22.35 17.92 18.41
N ASP A 434 21.39 18.63 17.84
CA ASP A 434 19.99 18.52 18.24
C ASP A 434 19.15 17.73 17.22
N SER A 435 17.84 17.60 17.50
CA SER A 435 16.90 16.87 16.64
C SER A 435 16.75 17.49 15.25
N PHE A 436 16.98 18.79 15.14
CA PHE A 436 16.97 19.50 13.87
C PHE A 436 18.25 19.19 13.09
N ASP A 437 19.42 19.25 13.73
CA ASP A 437 20.70 18.95 13.08
C ASP A 437 20.72 17.52 12.52
N MET A 438 20.24 16.55 13.30
CA MET A 438 20.15 15.16 12.83
C MET A 438 19.22 15.00 11.63
N GLY A 439 18.10 15.72 11.58
CA GLY A 439 17.21 15.68 10.40
C GLY A 439 17.88 16.26 9.14
N VAL A 440 18.73 17.28 9.29
CA VAL A 440 19.51 17.84 8.17
C VAL A 440 20.61 16.87 7.74
N ILE A 441 21.36 16.29 8.69
CA ILE A 441 22.41 15.29 8.43
C ILE A 441 21.81 14.07 7.73
N GLN A 442 20.71 13.52 8.25
CA GLN A 442 20.00 12.39 7.66
C GLN A 442 19.58 12.65 6.20
N ASN A 443 19.01 13.82 5.91
CA ASN A 443 18.62 14.18 4.54
C ASN A 443 19.82 14.32 3.60
N ARG A 444 20.92 14.93 4.07
CA ARG A 444 22.16 15.06 3.28
C ARG A 444 22.84 13.71 3.07
N LEU A 445 22.88 12.87 4.09
CA LEU A 445 23.44 11.53 4.07
C LEU A 445 22.67 10.63 3.10
N GLY A 446 21.33 10.68 3.15
CA GLY A 446 20.48 9.96 2.19
C GLY A 446 20.74 10.38 0.74
N ARG A 447 20.89 11.69 0.49
CA ARG A 447 21.25 12.21 -0.84
C ARG A 447 22.63 11.74 -1.30
N ALA A 448 23.64 11.80 -0.44
CA ALA A 448 25.01 11.37 -0.76
C ALA A 448 25.08 9.86 -1.05
N LEU A 449 24.24 9.07 -0.37
CA LEU A 449 24.14 7.62 -0.54
C LEU A 449 23.16 7.18 -1.63
N GLY A 450 22.42 8.12 -2.24
CA GLY A 450 21.38 7.84 -3.24
C GLY A 450 20.21 7.02 -2.69
N ARG A 451 19.87 7.17 -1.41
CA ARG A 451 18.82 6.40 -0.71
C ARG A 451 17.97 7.30 0.20
N THR A 452 16.71 6.92 0.39
CA THR A 452 15.86 7.52 1.42
C THR A 452 16.14 6.84 2.76
N LEU A 453 16.57 7.59 3.76
CA LEU A 453 16.82 7.09 5.12
C LEU A 453 15.59 7.33 6.00
N PRO A 454 15.23 6.43 6.94
CA PRO A 454 14.15 6.67 7.91
C PRO A 454 14.40 7.89 8.79
N ALA A 455 13.34 8.64 9.12
CA ALA A 455 13.42 9.86 9.95
C ALA A 455 13.95 9.60 11.37
N THR A 456 13.83 8.37 11.86
CA THR A 456 14.33 7.93 13.17
C THR A 456 15.71 7.29 13.09
N LEU A 457 16.32 7.13 11.91
CA LEU A 457 17.52 6.30 11.77
C LEU A 457 18.67 6.74 12.70
N MET A 458 18.91 8.05 12.82
CA MET A 458 19.93 8.61 13.72
C MET A 458 19.51 8.61 15.19
N LEU A 459 18.24 8.31 15.50
CA LEU A 459 17.73 8.05 16.85
C LEU A 459 17.83 6.57 17.22
N ASP A 460 17.55 5.70 16.25
CA ASP A 460 17.64 4.24 16.37
C ASP A 460 19.11 3.79 16.44
N LEU A 461 20.01 4.55 15.82
CA LEU A 461 21.46 4.37 15.80
C LEU A 461 22.12 5.67 16.29
N PRO A 462 22.15 5.91 17.60
CA PRO A 462 22.45 7.23 18.19
C PRO A 462 23.92 7.65 18.14
N THR A 463 24.82 6.82 17.60
CA THR A 463 26.27 7.10 17.53
C THR A 463 26.78 7.09 16.09
N VAL A 464 27.89 7.81 15.84
CA VAL A 464 28.56 7.84 14.52
C VAL A 464 28.92 6.43 14.06
N LYS A 465 29.43 5.61 14.98
CA LYS A 465 29.81 4.22 14.72
C LYS A 465 28.63 3.34 14.36
N GLU A 466 27.58 3.29 15.18
CA GLU A 466 26.41 2.43 14.94
C GLU A 466 25.73 2.77 13.61
N LEU A 467 25.60 4.07 13.31
CA LEU A 467 25.01 4.54 12.06
C LEU A 467 25.85 4.13 10.84
N THR A 468 27.16 4.37 10.89
CA THR A 468 28.05 4.13 9.74
C THR A 468 28.27 2.65 9.49
N GLU A 469 28.43 1.84 10.54
CA GLU A 469 28.51 0.37 10.44
C GLU A 469 27.21 -0.22 9.90
N HIS A 470 26.06 0.26 10.34
CA HIS A 470 24.77 -0.17 9.83
C HIS A 470 24.63 0.15 8.33
N LEU A 471 24.97 1.38 7.93
CA LEU A 471 24.89 1.83 6.54
C LEU A 471 25.89 1.07 5.64
N ASP A 472 27.11 0.84 6.11
CA ASP A 472 28.11 0.07 5.37
C ASP A 472 27.70 -1.41 5.24
N LYS A 473 27.13 -2.00 6.29
CA LYS A 473 26.53 -3.35 6.25
C LYS A 473 25.37 -3.44 5.26
N GLU A 474 24.48 -2.45 5.23
CA GLU A 474 23.38 -2.38 4.24
C GLU A 474 23.85 -2.13 2.81
N ARG A 475 25.04 -1.56 2.64
CA ARG A 475 25.68 -1.32 1.34
C ARG A 475 26.54 -2.50 0.89
N GLY A 476 26.84 -3.45 1.77
CA GLY A 476 27.77 -4.55 1.51
C GLY A 476 29.24 -4.11 1.53
N VAL A 477 29.55 -2.97 2.16
CA VAL A 477 30.90 -2.48 2.40
C VAL A 477 31.41 -3.18 3.66
N SER A 478 32.36 -4.11 3.52
CA SER A 478 33.00 -4.77 4.67
C SER A 478 34.48 -4.39 4.74
N ALA A 479 34.92 -3.95 5.92
CA ALA A 479 36.31 -3.72 6.27
C ALA A 479 37.17 -5.01 6.32
N GLN A 480 36.60 -6.19 6.03
CA GLN A 480 37.30 -7.49 6.05
C GLN A 480 37.79 -7.96 4.66
N GLY A 481 37.62 -7.13 3.61
CA GLY A 481 38.04 -7.46 2.23
C GLY A 481 39.56 -7.55 1.99
N ALA A 482 40.40 -7.12 2.93
CA ALA A 482 41.86 -7.15 2.76
C ALA A 482 42.51 -8.48 3.22
N ALA A 483 41.90 -9.19 4.18
CA ALA A 483 42.52 -10.38 4.79
C ALA A 483 42.09 -11.71 4.13
N GLU A 484 40.90 -11.77 3.53
CA GLU A 484 40.41 -12.98 2.83
C GLU A 484 40.94 -13.11 1.38
N ALA A 485 41.42 -12.02 0.78
CA ALA A 485 42.00 -12.01 -0.56
C ALA A 485 43.38 -12.71 -0.64
N GLU A 486 44.13 -12.75 0.47
CA GLU A 486 45.41 -13.49 0.59
C GLU A 486 45.21 -15.00 0.83
N ALA A 487 44.06 -15.42 1.39
CA ALA A 487 43.77 -16.83 1.66
C ALA A 487 43.20 -17.58 0.44
N ILE A 488 42.49 -16.87 -0.47
CA ILE A 488 41.84 -17.47 -1.63
C ILE A 488 42.80 -17.68 -2.82
N THR A 489 43.94 -16.96 -2.85
CA THR A 489 44.98 -17.15 -3.87
C THR A 489 45.74 -18.48 -3.73
N ALA A 490 45.67 -19.15 -2.57
CA ALA A 490 46.38 -20.41 -2.29
C ALA A 490 45.58 -21.70 -2.59
N HIS A 491 44.30 -21.60 -3.01
CA HIS A 491 43.43 -22.79 -3.20
C HIS A 491 42.84 -22.94 -4.61
N THR A 492 43.36 -22.18 -5.59
CA THR A 492 42.82 -22.14 -6.97
C THR A 492 43.72 -22.79 -8.02
N GLU A 493 44.55 -23.78 -7.65
CA GLU A 493 45.44 -24.49 -8.60
C GLU A 493 45.18 -26.01 -8.76
N VAL A 494 44.11 -26.60 -8.20
CA VAL A 494 43.95 -28.08 -8.23
C VAL A 494 42.63 -28.61 -8.82
N ILE A 495 41.79 -27.78 -9.47
CA ILE A 495 40.53 -28.29 -10.08
C ILE A 495 40.38 -27.82 -11.53
N GLU A 496 41.37 -28.15 -12.36
CA GLU A 496 41.24 -28.24 -13.82
C GLU A 496 41.51 -29.67 -14.28
N GLU A 497 40.63 -30.63 -13.96
CA GLU A 497 40.57 -31.90 -14.71
C GLU A 497 39.28 -32.67 -14.43
N ARG A 498 38.25 -32.43 -15.27
CA ARG A 498 37.26 -33.41 -15.76
C ARG A 498 36.10 -32.68 -16.44
N ARG A 499 36.31 -32.34 -17.70
CA ARG A 499 35.23 -32.13 -18.67
C ARG A 499 35.11 -33.38 -19.52
N GLU A 500 34.03 -34.14 -19.33
CA GLU A 500 33.50 -34.99 -20.40
C GLU A 500 32.01 -34.71 -20.59
N ARG A 501 31.68 -34.52 -21.87
CA ARG A 501 30.37 -34.21 -22.45
C ARG A 501 29.64 -35.52 -22.75
N PRO A 502 28.29 -35.56 -22.73
CA PRO A 502 27.62 -36.39 -23.71
C PRO A 502 26.61 -35.58 -24.53
N GLU A 503 26.75 -35.71 -25.84
CA GLU A 503 25.77 -35.32 -26.86
C GLU A 503 24.57 -36.29 -26.81
N ARG A 504 23.34 -35.77 -26.87
CA ARG A 504 22.20 -36.53 -27.41
C ARG A 504 21.31 -35.68 -28.30
N ARG A 505 21.11 -36.24 -29.50
CA ARG A 505 20.27 -35.81 -30.62
C ARG A 505 18.82 -35.55 -30.20
N THR A 506 18.26 -34.47 -30.73
CA THR A 506 16.81 -34.23 -30.80
C THR A 506 16.22 -35.02 -31.98
N GLU A 507 15.43 -36.06 -31.71
CA GLU A 507 14.54 -36.65 -32.70
C GLU A 507 13.19 -35.91 -32.66
N ARG A 508 12.76 -35.37 -33.82
CA ARG A 508 11.40 -34.83 -33.99
C ARG A 508 10.43 -35.99 -34.14
N ALA A 509 9.38 -36.02 -33.32
CA ALA A 509 8.27 -36.95 -33.50
C ALA A 509 7.55 -36.67 -34.84
N SER A 510 7.24 -37.71 -35.60
CA SER A 510 6.47 -37.64 -36.85
C SER A 510 4.95 -37.65 -36.58
N ASP A 511 4.17 -37.14 -37.53
CA ASP A 511 2.69 -37.00 -37.49
C ASP A 511 1.91 -38.30 -37.21
N GLU A 512 2.51 -39.48 -37.45
CA GLU A 512 1.89 -40.78 -37.15
C GLU A 512 1.79 -41.05 -35.64
N THR A 513 2.74 -40.55 -34.84
CA THR A 513 2.76 -40.75 -33.38
C THR A 513 1.63 -39.98 -32.67
N ILE A 514 1.30 -38.79 -33.17
CA ILE A 514 0.22 -37.94 -32.63
C ILE A 514 -1.16 -38.54 -32.95
N THR A 515 -1.30 -39.16 -34.12
CA THR A 515 -2.54 -39.78 -34.58
C THR A 515 -2.90 -41.03 -33.77
N GLU A 516 -1.91 -41.85 -33.37
CA GLU A 516 -2.11 -43.04 -32.53
C GLU A 516 -2.49 -42.68 -31.08
N TRP A 517 -1.97 -41.56 -30.56
CA TRP A 517 -2.30 -41.02 -29.23
C TRP A 517 -3.73 -40.48 -29.16
N VAL A 518 -4.17 -39.75 -30.19
CA VAL A 518 -5.56 -39.28 -30.32
C VAL A 518 -6.55 -40.47 -30.43
N ARG A 519 -6.15 -41.57 -31.07
CA ARG A 519 -6.97 -42.79 -31.19
C ARG A 519 -7.18 -43.51 -29.85
N CYS A 520 -6.13 -43.67 -29.05
CA CYS A 520 -6.21 -44.28 -27.72
C CYS A 520 -7.06 -43.43 -26.74
N TRP A 521 -6.96 -42.10 -26.83
CA TRP A 521 -7.72 -41.18 -26.00
C TRP A 521 -9.23 -41.15 -26.33
N ARG A 522 -9.60 -41.28 -27.61
CA ARG A 522 -11.01 -41.45 -28.06
C ARG A 522 -11.66 -42.72 -27.51
N GLN A 523 -10.95 -43.85 -27.46
CA GLN A 523 -11.48 -45.12 -26.96
C GLN A 523 -11.75 -45.12 -25.44
N TYR A 524 -10.94 -44.39 -24.66
CA TYR A 524 -11.13 -44.21 -23.22
C TYR A 524 -12.38 -43.37 -22.91
N LEU A 525 -12.63 -42.30 -23.68
CA LEU A 525 -13.79 -41.42 -23.50
C LEU A 525 -15.12 -42.09 -23.88
N TYR A 526 -15.15 -42.94 -24.91
CA TYR A 526 -16.34 -43.71 -25.30
C TYR A 526 -16.80 -44.68 -24.19
N LYS A 527 -15.86 -45.32 -23.48
CA LYS A 527 -16.17 -46.20 -22.34
C LYS A 527 -16.79 -45.44 -21.15
N LYS A 528 -16.35 -44.20 -20.91
CA LYS A 528 -16.83 -43.34 -19.81
C LYS A 528 -18.21 -42.73 -20.10
N GLN A 529 -18.51 -42.44 -21.36
CA GLN A 529 -19.82 -41.91 -21.80
C GLN A 529 -20.94 -42.98 -21.72
N LYS A 530 -20.61 -44.24 -22.02
CA LYS A 530 -21.53 -45.38 -21.91
C LYS A 530 -21.87 -45.74 -20.44
N ALA A 531 -20.95 -45.45 -19.51
CA ALA A 531 -21.17 -45.61 -18.07
C ALA A 531 -22.14 -44.55 -17.50
N ARG A 532 -22.11 -43.32 -18.02
CA ARG A 532 -22.99 -42.21 -17.60
C ARG A 532 -24.42 -42.28 -18.17
N GLN A 533 -24.60 -42.88 -19.35
CA GLN A 533 -25.93 -43.05 -19.95
C GLN A 533 -26.81 -44.08 -19.22
N ARG A 534 -26.22 -44.94 -18.37
CA ARG A 534 -26.94 -45.94 -17.57
C ARG A 534 -27.54 -45.39 -16.27
N SER A 535 -27.27 -44.14 -15.89
CA SER A 535 -27.56 -43.61 -14.54
C SER A 535 -28.39 -42.32 -14.48
N ALA A 536 -29.07 -41.89 -15.55
CA ALA A 536 -29.86 -40.65 -15.53
C ALA A 536 -31.30 -40.83 -16.06
N SER A 537 -32.30 -40.37 -15.29
CA SER A 537 -33.72 -40.49 -15.63
C SER A 537 -34.24 -39.28 -16.44
N PRO A 538 -35.34 -39.41 -17.21
CA PRO A 538 -35.73 -38.47 -18.27
C PRO A 538 -36.20 -37.07 -17.81
N ARG A 539 -36.47 -36.86 -16.52
CA ARG A 539 -37.11 -35.62 -16.02
C ARG A 539 -36.18 -34.42 -15.88
N GLN A 540 -34.86 -34.58 -15.89
CA GLN A 540 -33.90 -33.47 -15.73
C GLN A 540 -33.57 -32.71 -17.02
N ARG A 541 -34.11 -33.11 -18.18
CA ARG A 541 -33.79 -32.47 -19.47
C ARG A 541 -34.58 -31.20 -19.80
N ARG A 542 -35.64 -30.85 -19.05
CA ARG A 542 -36.58 -29.77 -19.46
C ARG A 542 -36.58 -28.49 -18.60
N SER A 543 -35.80 -28.36 -17.53
CA SER A 543 -35.86 -27.17 -16.65
C SER A 543 -34.64 -26.23 -16.68
N ARG A 544 -33.81 -26.25 -17.74
CA ARG A 544 -32.56 -25.47 -17.79
C ARG A 544 -32.57 -24.27 -18.74
N SER A 545 -33.74 -23.85 -19.22
CA SER A 545 -33.87 -22.71 -20.13
C SER A 545 -34.98 -21.77 -19.70
N THR A 546 -34.83 -21.08 -18.57
CA THR A 546 -35.50 -19.80 -18.27
C THR A 546 -34.93 -19.21 -16.98
N GLY A 547 -34.33 -18.01 -17.03
CA GLY A 547 -33.85 -17.39 -15.79
C GLY A 547 -32.99 -16.13 -15.83
N ARG A 548 -33.11 -15.24 -16.83
CA ARG A 548 -33.01 -13.76 -16.72
C ARG A 548 -33.00 -13.17 -18.13
N SER A 549 -34.05 -12.43 -18.48
CA SER A 549 -34.06 -11.61 -19.69
C SER A 549 -33.10 -10.44 -19.50
N ARG A 550 -31.89 -10.55 -20.07
CA ARG A 550 -31.17 -9.37 -20.57
C ARG A 550 -31.94 -8.93 -21.82
N GLY A 551 -32.09 -7.62 -22.07
CA GLY A 551 -32.68 -7.11 -23.32
C GLY A 551 -31.93 -7.63 -24.55
N PRO A 552 -32.46 -7.42 -25.78
CA PRO A 552 -31.92 -8.05 -26.97
C PRO A 552 -30.45 -7.68 -27.16
N GLY A 553 -29.59 -8.65 -26.92
CA GLY A 553 -28.16 -8.52 -27.08
C GLY A 553 -27.76 -8.73 -28.54
N PRO A 554 -26.54 -8.33 -28.94
CA PRO A 554 -26.04 -8.46 -30.31
C PRO A 554 -26.02 -9.91 -30.85
N TRP A 555 -26.24 -10.91 -30.01
CA TRP A 555 -26.32 -12.33 -30.36
C TRP A 555 -27.73 -12.79 -30.80
N GLU A 556 -28.79 -12.09 -30.40
CA GLU A 556 -30.19 -12.47 -30.72
C GLU A 556 -30.57 -12.14 -32.17
N ASP A 557 -30.04 -11.04 -32.70
CA ASP A 557 -30.27 -10.59 -34.08
C ASP A 557 -29.24 -11.14 -35.09
N MET A 558 -28.32 -12.00 -34.64
CA MET A 558 -27.18 -12.48 -35.42
C MET A 558 -27.60 -13.42 -36.55
N LYS A 559 -27.19 -13.13 -37.79
CA LYS A 559 -27.47 -13.99 -38.94
C LYS A 559 -26.42 -15.11 -39.08
N SER A 560 -26.82 -16.24 -39.68
CA SER A 560 -25.92 -17.37 -39.97
C SER A 560 -24.66 -16.95 -40.72
N GLU A 561 -24.77 -16.02 -41.67
CA GLU A 561 -23.62 -15.50 -42.43
C GLU A 561 -22.64 -14.68 -41.57
N GLU A 562 -23.14 -13.95 -40.57
CA GLU A 562 -22.32 -13.12 -39.67
C GLU A 562 -21.60 -13.99 -38.64
N LEU A 563 -22.32 -14.96 -38.07
CA LEU A 563 -21.73 -15.96 -37.19
C LEU A 563 -20.65 -16.78 -37.93
N GLU A 564 -20.91 -17.16 -39.18
CA GLU A 564 -19.92 -17.85 -40.00
C GLU A 564 -18.68 -16.99 -40.28
N LYS A 565 -18.81 -15.68 -40.49
CA LYS A 565 -17.67 -14.76 -40.63
C LYS A 565 -16.83 -14.70 -39.36
N ILE A 566 -17.47 -14.60 -38.20
CA ILE A 566 -16.79 -14.59 -36.89
C ILE A 566 -16.05 -15.91 -36.66
N GLN A 567 -16.72 -17.05 -36.90
CA GLN A 567 -16.13 -18.38 -36.77
C GLN A 567 -14.96 -18.60 -37.75
N THR A 568 -15.08 -18.13 -38.98
CA THR A 568 -14.01 -18.23 -40.00
C THR A 568 -12.79 -17.40 -39.58
N LYS A 569 -13.02 -16.18 -39.10
CA LYS A 569 -11.95 -15.29 -38.62
C LYS A 569 -11.27 -15.84 -37.38
N LEU A 570 -12.03 -16.44 -36.46
CA LEU A 570 -11.49 -17.15 -35.29
C LEU A 570 -10.62 -18.36 -35.70
N ALA A 571 -11.11 -19.20 -36.61
CA ALA A 571 -10.36 -20.36 -37.10
C ALA A 571 -9.04 -19.92 -37.76
N TRP A 572 -9.06 -18.83 -38.53
CA TRP A 572 -7.86 -18.25 -39.13
C TRP A 572 -6.88 -17.72 -38.07
N LEU A 573 -7.36 -16.95 -37.09
CA LEU A 573 -6.52 -16.41 -36.00
C LEU A 573 -5.84 -17.52 -35.18
N LEU A 574 -6.56 -18.62 -34.92
CA LEU A 574 -6.00 -19.76 -34.19
C LEU A 574 -4.92 -20.49 -35.01
N ARG A 575 -4.97 -20.46 -36.34
CA ARG A 575 -3.96 -21.06 -37.23
C ARG A 575 -2.70 -20.22 -37.40
N LEU A 576 -2.66 -18.97 -36.91
CA LEU A 576 -1.46 -18.14 -37.00
C LEU A 576 -0.27 -18.79 -36.27
N PRO A 577 0.96 -18.77 -36.83
CA PRO A 577 2.12 -19.45 -36.24
C PRO A 577 2.44 -19.05 -34.80
N GLN A 578 2.13 -17.80 -34.42
CA GLN A 578 2.29 -17.31 -33.05
C GLN A 578 1.28 -17.95 -32.07
N ASN A 579 0.04 -18.14 -32.50
CA ASN A 579 -0.99 -18.73 -31.66
C ASN A 579 -0.85 -20.26 -31.61
N GLN A 580 -0.46 -20.89 -32.73
CA GLN A 580 -0.09 -22.31 -32.76
C GLN A 580 1.08 -22.62 -31.83
N ARG A 581 2.14 -21.79 -31.81
CA ARG A 581 3.25 -21.95 -30.84
C ARG A 581 2.80 -21.82 -29.40
N ARG A 582 1.88 -20.91 -29.09
CA ARG A 582 1.32 -20.73 -27.74
C ARG A 582 0.44 -21.92 -27.32
N LEU A 583 -0.39 -22.44 -28.22
CA LEU A 583 -1.20 -23.64 -28.00
C LEU A 583 -0.31 -24.88 -27.82
N GLN A 584 0.70 -25.05 -28.66
CA GLN A 584 1.68 -26.14 -28.58
C GLN A 584 2.47 -26.06 -27.27
N HIS A 585 2.87 -24.86 -26.85
CA HIS A 585 3.54 -24.67 -25.56
C HIS A 585 2.69 -25.09 -24.37
N VAL A 586 1.38 -24.80 -24.39
CA VAL A 586 0.44 -25.27 -23.36
C VAL A 586 0.26 -26.79 -23.45
N ALA A 587 0.25 -27.38 -24.65
CA ALA A 587 0.11 -28.82 -24.85
C ALA A 587 1.34 -29.64 -24.43
N ASP A 588 2.55 -29.13 -24.69
CA ASP A 588 3.82 -29.79 -24.38
C ASP A 588 4.22 -29.67 -22.90
N LYS A 589 3.58 -28.73 -22.19
CA LYS A 589 3.84 -28.50 -20.78
C LYS A 589 3.17 -29.60 -19.93
N PRO A 590 3.89 -30.23 -18.99
CA PRO A 590 3.29 -31.19 -18.07
C PRO A 590 2.34 -30.46 -17.10
N HIS A 591 1.11 -30.96 -17.00
CA HIS A 591 0.08 -30.45 -16.09
C HIS A 591 -0.26 -31.49 -15.03
N GLU A 592 -0.36 -31.05 -13.77
CA GLU A 592 -0.67 -31.94 -12.64
C GLU A 592 -2.13 -32.44 -12.66
N ASN A 593 -3.04 -31.68 -13.27
CA ASN A 593 -4.45 -32.06 -13.42
C ASN A 593 -5.10 -31.38 -14.64
N GLU A 594 -6.29 -31.86 -15.00
CA GLU A 594 -7.06 -31.36 -16.14
C GLU A 594 -7.41 -29.87 -15.97
N ALA A 595 -7.78 -29.42 -14.76
CA ALA A 595 -8.18 -28.03 -14.49
C ALA A 595 -7.06 -27.01 -14.77
N LEU A 596 -5.81 -27.38 -14.52
CA LEU A 596 -4.63 -26.56 -14.81
C LEU A 596 -4.42 -26.35 -16.32
N PHE A 597 -4.54 -27.43 -17.08
CA PHE A 597 -4.48 -27.40 -18.54
C PHE A 597 -5.61 -26.52 -19.10
N LEU A 598 -6.82 -26.62 -18.53
CA LEU A 598 -7.98 -25.77 -18.89
C LEU A 598 -7.71 -24.28 -18.69
N CYS A 599 -7.17 -23.91 -17.53
CA CYS A 599 -6.90 -22.52 -17.20
C CYS A 599 -5.86 -21.90 -18.13
N GLU A 600 -4.77 -22.61 -18.44
CA GLU A 600 -3.73 -22.08 -19.33
C GLU A 600 -4.20 -22.01 -20.79
N LEU A 601 -4.97 -23.00 -21.25
CA LEU A 601 -5.58 -22.93 -22.57
C LEU A 601 -6.53 -21.73 -22.67
N ARG A 602 -7.32 -21.48 -21.62
CA ARG A 602 -8.28 -20.37 -21.58
C ARG A 602 -7.60 -19.02 -21.76
N VAL A 603 -6.44 -18.78 -21.15
CA VAL A 603 -5.68 -17.53 -21.31
C VAL A 603 -5.25 -17.32 -22.76
N VAL A 604 -4.81 -18.38 -23.44
CA VAL A 604 -4.45 -18.31 -24.86
C VAL A 604 -5.69 -18.00 -25.70
N LEU A 605 -6.81 -18.68 -25.43
CA LEU A 605 -8.08 -18.47 -26.15
C LEU A 605 -8.68 -17.08 -25.92
N ASP A 606 -8.66 -16.55 -24.69
CA ASP A 606 -9.16 -15.21 -24.36
C ASP A 606 -8.36 -14.11 -25.07
N SER A 607 -7.05 -14.29 -25.22
CA SER A 607 -6.22 -13.34 -25.96
C SER A 607 -6.49 -13.29 -27.47
N VAL A 608 -7.17 -14.31 -28.01
CA VAL A 608 -7.56 -14.38 -29.44
C VAL A 608 -9.02 -13.98 -29.62
N LEU A 609 -9.90 -14.45 -28.73
CA LEU A 609 -11.34 -14.19 -28.78
C LEU A 609 -11.70 -12.78 -28.36
N GLY A 610 -11.06 -12.25 -27.31
CA GLY A 610 -11.42 -10.95 -26.77
C GLY A 610 -11.28 -9.79 -27.77
N PRO A 611 -10.14 -9.64 -28.46
CA PRO A 611 -10.01 -8.62 -29.50
C PRO A 611 -10.99 -8.82 -30.66
N LEU A 612 -11.33 -10.07 -31.00
CA LEU A 612 -12.30 -10.38 -32.04
C LEU A 612 -13.72 -9.97 -31.63
N PHE A 613 -14.14 -10.31 -30.41
CA PHE A 613 -15.47 -9.97 -29.90
C PHE A 613 -15.64 -8.48 -29.65
N MET A 614 -14.61 -7.80 -29.14
CA MET A 614 -14.59 -6.35 -29.00
C MET A 614 -14.71 -5.66 -30.37
N ALA A 615 -13.90 -6.08 -31.36
CA ALA A 615 -13.94 -5.50 -32.70
C ALA A 615 -15.25 -5.77 -33.45
N SER A 616 -15.96 -6.83 -33.07
CA SER A 616 -17.29 -7.17 -33.60
C SER A 616 -18.44 -6.58 -32.78
N GLY A 617 -18.17 -5.79 -31.74
CA GLY A 617 -19.20 -5.17 -30.89
C GLY A 617 -20.00 -6.17 -30.04
N LEU A 618 -19.49 -7.38 -29.85
CA LEU A 618 -20.16 -8.49 -29.14
C LEU A 618 -19.93 -8.43 -27.62
N VAL A 619 -18.91 -7.70 -27.19
CA VAL A 619 -18.60 -7.40 -25.79
C VAL A 619 -18.17 -5.93 -25.67
N GLN A 620 -18.44 -5.34 -24.49
CA GLN A 620 -18.12 -3.95 -24.17
C GLN A 620 -16.79 -3.81 -23.42
N ASP A 621 -16.33 -4.88 -22.78
CA ASP A 621 -15.06 -4.91 -22.05
C ASP A 621 -14.36 -6.28 -22.15
N MET A 622 -13.07 -6.28 -21.81
CA MET A 622 -12.21 -7.47 -21.83
C MET A 622 -12.25 -8.25 -20.50
N LYS A 623 -13.27 -8.05 -19.66
CA LYS A 623 -13.34 -8.73 -18.36
C LYS A 623 -13.60 -10.23 -18.56
N PRO A 624 -13.00 -11.12 -17.73
CA PRO A 624 -13.13 -12.58 -17.88
C PRO A 624 -14.57 -13.10 -17.91
N ARG A 625 -15.48 -12.42 -17.22
CA ARG A 625 -16.91 -12.77 -17.17
C ARG A 625 -17.64 -12.38 -18.45
N SER A 626 -17.38 -11.19 -18.99
CA SER A 626 -17.95 -10.72 -20.26
C SER A 626 -17.53 -11.60 -21.44
N LEU A 627 -16.27 -12.03 -21.46
CA LEU A 627 -15.75 -12.97 -22.45
C LEU A 627 -16.31 -14.39 -22.31
N GLN A 628 -16.62 -14.83 -21.08
CA GLN A 628 -17.26 -16.12 -20.87
C GLN A 628 -18.72 -16.11 -21.34
N ASP A 629 -19.48 -15.09 -20.94
CA ASP A 629 -20.88 -14.91 -21.36
C ASP A 629 -20.97 -14.91 -22.90
N ALA A 630 -20.09 -14.17 -23.59
CA ALA A 630 -20.03 -14.12 -25.04
C ALA A 630 -19.74 -15.46 -25.73
N ARG A 631 -18.99 -16.36 -25.08
CA ARG A 631 -18.73 -17.72 -25.61
C ARG A 631 -19.96 -18.60 -25.48
N ASP A 632 -20.63 -18.53 -24.34
CA ASP A 632 -21.87 -19.28 -24.09
C ASP A 632 -22.98 -18.81 -25.06
N ASP A 633 -23.04 -17.50 -25.31
CA ASP A 633 -23.97 -16.90 -26.28
C ASP A 633 -23.64 -17.32 -27.73
N MET A 634 -22.35 -17.38 -28.11
CA MET A 634 -21.92 -17.89 -29.42
C MET A 634 -22.29 -19.37 -29.62
N GLU A 635 -22.16 -20.21 -28.59
CA GLU A 635 -22.57 -21.62 -28.63
C GLU A 635 -24.10 -21.74 -28.76
N GLY A 636 -24.85 -20.95 -27.98
CA GLY A 636 -26.31 -20.89 -28.08
C GLY A 636 -26.79 -20.45 -29.47
N CYS A 637 -26.16 -19.41 -30.03
CA CYS A 637 -26.44 -18.87 -31.36
C CYS A 637 -26.13 -19.89 -32.48
N ALA A 638 -25.01 -20.62 -32.38
CA ALA A 638 -24.68 -21.67 -33.35
C ALA A 638 -25.66 -22.84 -33.32
N LEU A 639 -26.16 -23.19 -32.14
CA LEU A 639 -27.16 -24.26 -31.97
C LEU A 639 -28.55 -23.85 -32.47
N SER A 640 -28.92 -22.57 -32.36
CA SER A 640 -30.22 -22.07 -32.83
C SER A 640 -30.28 -21.90 -34.35
N LEU A 641 -29.18 -21.47 -34.99
CA LEU A 641 -29.11 -21.22 -36.44
C LEU A 641 -28.97 -22.51 -37.29
N GLY A 642 -28.44 -23.60 -36.72
CA GLY A 642 -28.32 -24.90 -37.40
C GLY A 642 -27.36 -24.93 -38.60
N GLY A 643 -27.39 -26.02 -39.39
CA GLY A 643 -26.68 -26.12 -40.67
C GLY A 643 -25.14 -26.02 -40.61
N SER A 644 -24.57 -25.24 -41.55
CA SER A 644 -23.12 -25.02 -41.71
C SER A 644 -22.50 -24.29 -40.52
N ALA A 645 -23.23 -23.36 -39.89
CA ALA A 645 -22.79 -22.63 -38.69
C ALA A 645 -22.61 -23.57 -37.49
N ALA A 646 -23.56 -24.49 -37.26
CA ALA A 646 -23.44 -25.51 -36.21
C ALA A 646 -22.27 -26.48 -36.48
N SER A 647 -22.04 -26.83 -37.75
CA SER A 647 -20.95 -27.73 -38.15
C SER A 647 -19.56 -27.09 -37.96
N ARG A 648 -19.38 -25.83 -38.38
CA ARG A 648 -18.13 -25.08 -38.16
C ARG A 648 -17.89 -24.79 -36.68
N HIS A 649 -18.94 -24.48 -35.93
CA HIS A 649 -18.84 -24.32 -34.48
C HIS A 649 -18.34 -25.60 -33.80
N LYS A 650 -18.84 -26.77 -34.22
CA LYS A 650 -18.41 -28.07 -33.70
C LYS A 650 -16.95 -28.39 -34.03
N GLU A 651 -16.47 -27.95 -35.19
CA GLU A 651 -15.07 -28.07 -35.59
C GLU A 651 -14.17 -27.17 -34.73
N LEU A 652 -14.57 -25.91 -34.50
CA LEU A 652 -13.91 -24.97 -33.59
C LEU A 652 -13.90 -25.47 -32.13
N LEU A 653 -15.02 -26.00 -31.64
CA LEU A 653 -15.09 -26.66 -30.32
C LEU A 653 -14.18 -27.87 -30.25
N SER A 654 -13.91 -28.57 -31.36
CA SER A 654 -12.98 -29.69 -31.38
C SER A 654 -11.51 -29.24 -31.28
N LEU A 655 -11.19 -28.05 -31.82
CA LEU A 655 -9.92 -27.35 -31.64
C LEU A 655 -9.79 -26.70 -30.24
N MET A 656 -10.90 -26.37 -29.57
CA MET A 656 -10.97 -25.66 -28.28
C MET A 656 -11.35 -26.57 -27.09
N LYS A 657 -11.34 -27.90 -27.25
CA LYS A 657 -12.07 -28.84 -26.38
C LYS A 657 -11.47 -29.04 -24.99
N LEU A 658 -11.77 -28.07 -24.13
CA LEU A 658 -11.41 -28.06 -22.72
C LEU A 658 -12.51 -27.41 -21.86
N ASP A 659 -13.26 -26.42 -22.33
CA ASP A 659 -14.06 -25.57 -21.43
C ASP A 659 -15.40 -26.14 -20.88
N GLN A 660 -15.81 -27.38 -21.17
CA GLN A 660 -17.13 -27.88 -20.74
C GLN A 660 -17.16 -28.77 -19.49
N ALA A 661 -16.02 -29.02 -18.83
CA ALA A 661 -15.98 -29.79 -17.57
C ALA A 661 -16.22 -28.95 -16.30
N SER A 662 -16.31 -27.63 -16.40
CA SER A 662 -16.32 -26.66 -15.28
C SER A 662 -17.70 -26.11 -14.91
N ARG A 663 -18.80 -26.82 -15.17
CA ARG A 663 -20.13 -26.41 -14.68
C ARG A 663 -20.33 -26.85 -13.22
N PHE A 664 -20.15 -25.92 -12.28
CA PHE A 664 -20.53 -26.03 -10.87
C PHE A 664 -21.99 -26.52 -10.70
N PRO A 665 -22.28 -27.53 -9.86
CA PRO A 665 -23.62 -27.73 -9.34
C PRO A 665 -23.86 -26.80 -8.13
N GLN A 666 -24.84 -25.91 -8.22
CA GLN A 666 -25.46 -25.34 -7.02
C GLN A 666 -26.15 -26.48 -6.26
N VAL A 667 -25.64 -26.84 -5.08
CA VAL A 667 -26.34 -27.75 -4.18
C VAL A 667 -27.19 -26.90 -3.24
N SER A 668 -28.50 -26.93 -3.47
CA SER A 668 -29.48 -26.51 -2.49
C SER A 668 -29.50 -27.50 -1.32
N ALA A 669 -29.53 -26.97 -0.10
CA ALA A 669 -29.77 -27.75 1.09
C ALA A 669 -31.17 -28.37 1.03
N ARG A 670 -31.26 -29.71 0.90
CA ARG A 670 -32.28 -30.60 1.51
C ARG A 670 -32.16 -32.03 0.97
N SER A 671 -31.70 -32.94 1.84
CA SER A 671 -32.32 -34.24 2.17
C SER A 671 -31.24 -35.17 2.73
N ALA A 672 -31.31 -35.38 4.04
CA ALA A 672 -30.54 -36.38 4.75
C ALA A 672 -31.18 -37.77 4.55
N SER A 673 -30.34 -38.80 4.38
CA SER A 673 -30.44 -40.17 4.97
C SER A 673 -29.42 -41.12 4.29
N PRO A 674 -29.00 -42.23 4.93
CA PRO A 674 -28.17 -42.31 6.13
C PRO A 674 -26.83 -43.04 5.86
N VAL A 675 -25.80 -42.72 6.63
CA VAL A 675 -24.50 -43.43 6.64
C VAL A 675 -24.65 -44.77 7.41
N PRO A 676 -24.01 -45.88 6.96
CA PRO A 676 -24.08 -47.17 7.65
C PRO A 676 -23.34 -47.14 8.98
N ARG A 677 -23.95 -47.75 10.00
CA ARG A 677 -23.42 -47.89 11.37
C ARG A 677 -22.18 -48.80 11.39
N VAL A 678 -21.12 -48.31 12.03
CA VAL A 678 -20.08 -49.14 12.66
C VAL A 678 -20.33 -49.10 14.17
N PRO A 679 -20.30 -50.24 14.90
CA PRO A 679 -20.74 -50.32 16.29
C PRO A 679 -19.69 -49.78 17.27
N PRO A 680 -20.08 -49.17 18.41
CA PRO A 680 -19.15 -48.69 19.41
C PRO A 680 -18.76 -49.80 20.37
N GLN A 681 -17.46 -49.97 20.61
CA GLN A 681 -16.96 -50.67 21.78
C GLN A 681 -16.84 -49.68 22.95
N PHE A 682 -17.34 -50.14 24.09
CA PHE A 682 -17.46 -49.47 25.37
C PHE A 682 -16.11 -49.07 26.00
N LEU A 683 -16.10 -47.99 26.77
CA LEU A 683 -15.64 -47.87 28.18
C LEU A 683 -15.95 -46.44 28.71
N PRO A 684 -16.06 -46.20 30.04
CA PRO A 684 -17.15 -45.42 30.61
C PRO A 684 -16.75 -44.09 31.29
N ALA A 685 -17.75 -43.19 31.31
CA ALA A 685 -18.19 -42.25 32.36
C ALA A 685 -17.20 -41.55 33.31
N GLN A 686 -17.30 -40.20 33.35
CA GLN A 686 -17.63 -39.35 34.52
C GLN A 686 -17.67 -37.86 34.05
N ARG A 687 -18.86 -37.24 33.87
CA ARG A 687 -19.67 -36.42 34.81
C ARG A 687 -19.00 -35.14 35.37
N GLY A 688 -19.65 -33.98 35.11
CA GLY A 688 -19.50 -32.71 35.85
C GLY A 688 -19.52 -31.45 34.94
N ILE A 689 -20.69 -30.94 34.51
CA ILE A 689 -21.41 -29.74 35.02
C ILE A 689 -20.62 -28.42 34.76
N MET A 690 -20.90 -27.68 33.68
CA MET A 690 -21.83 -26.52 33.58
C MET A 690 -21.55 -25.35 34.55
N ALA A 691 -20.93 -24.30 34.03
CA ALA A 691 -21.39 -22.90 34.07
C ALA A 691 -20.77 -22.17 32.86
#